data_AF-A0A3M5ZU55-F1
#
_entry.id   AF-A0A3M5ZU55-F1
#
_cell.length_a   1.000
_cell.length_b   1.000
_cell.length_c   1.000
_cell.angle_alpha   90.00
_cell.angle_beta   90.00
_cell.angle_gamma   90.00
#
_symmetry.space_group_name_H-M   'P 1'
#
loop_
_entity.id
_entity.type
_entity.pdbx_description
1 polymer ?
#
loop_
_entity_poly.entity_id
_entity_poly.type
_entity_poly.pdbx_seq_one_letter_code
_entity_poly.pdbx_strand_id
1 'polypeptide(L)'
;MVMPCAASSICCHMLPQVLPEGIVIVITGAGLEALASKLGTIGQGAERLVLPALNQNAQRELCRSLLEPDRINPQMVAFLCDRAQGHPLYLRYLIDIVNEGANEEDLGAIPPFSGSIQDYYETIWSQLLLDQDAVNLLGIIARLRWGIPTSTLTAILTPAESMVFVPTLTRIRHLLRDPEKTEIYHSSFSEFVVQKTLALGEWIQGRLTQFCRLVPSGDYGPLNRIYHGLLADPEMQNTALKECRQEWVDQSVLLEAEPDILLGDIDDALAAAARLGAAVDLIRLLLLSQRLSFRYDTLFAQSAALVAHALIALGRTQQALRHILRYDHLIVSPEEAFTVVVILIQAKQLAEAWTILEKIDITLAGLAEREQSKEEFLYVTSLRLHLMALVKYAGGEVRFKPFLVNIRRIIAHPENRFSADAQQEIIQEFLGNMLGSALCFEGVYTSFNELPLPANANRQQQVLALRSVLLHAHSYASDYGMTLPNAKVEVLLSDIEHQIDTPIVPTDTNLATVDVLIAVGAKPALVAEFANGTALDGAALPCYTKNRAVPDEAAFDEAFQQLRATFFLHEDRVQPILQPPTDTNWESALQSFGRAIAWCDGTARRASTTANQRKLDEVRNFLIEKILPGLAFPLSARIGWENSYFIPECIVPLLYERLIKLYLDCLPSAANELLDHIDRAFDTQLGIYNEGFRRVLLSVSTQFAKENLDEPLTEQLLDLLFRWKEYVQSNVENRYELIPELLHMIPLFTQLGAAEESLRIYQGVLAVSMGPSWYKEDQSSLMSGALKALPPDADVSDAALQQIAANLEHASGEMTFQRYVRADKGNFIGELCRRKRYADAVSYLYPSGQG
;
A
#
# COMPACT_ATOMS: atom_id res chain seq x y z
N MET A 1 12.58 -19.94 6.91
CA MET A 1 12.18 -18.59 7.36
C MET A 1 13.23 -18.10 8.34
N VAL A 2 14.08 -17.15 7.94
CA VAL A 2 15.12 -16.58 8.81
C VAL A 2 14.61 -15.20 9.23
N MET A 3 14.18 -15.05 10.48
CA MET A 3 13.78 -13.76 11.06
C MET A 3 15.00 -13.13 11.75
N PRO A 4 15.48 -11.95 11.32
CA PRO A 4 16.38 -11.15 12.15
C PRO A 4 15.51 -10.39 13.17
N CYS A 5 15.24 -11.01 14.32
CA CYS A 5 14.60 -10.32 15.44
C CYS A 5 15.68 -9.82 16.41
N ALA A 6 15.73 -8.51 16.63
CA ALA A 6 16.10 -8.04 17.96
C ALA A 6 15.05 -8.63 18.92
N ALA A 7 15.49 -9.47 19.85
CA ALA A 7 14.63 -10.33 20.65
C ALA A 7 13.66 -9.52 21.54
N SER A 8 12.52 -9.12 21.00
CA SER A 8 11.37 -8.68 21.77
C SER A 8 10.61 -9.91 22.30
N SER A 9 9.96 -9.76 23.46
CA SER A 9 9.13 -10.81 24.07
C SER A 9 7.93 -11.24 23.20
N ILE A 10 7.63 -10.52 22.13
CA ILE A 10 6.46 -10.68 21.27
C ILE A 10 6.60 -11.93 20.38
N CYS A 11 7.77 -12.15 19.78
CA CYS A 11 7.93 -13.29 18.84
C CYS A 11 7.87 -14.66 19.52
N CYS A 12 8.31 -14.80 20.77
CA CYS A 12 8.28 -16.09 21.46
C CYS A 12 6.87 -16.59 21.76
N HIS A 13 5.89 -15.69 21.97
CA HIS A 13 4.50 -16.07 22.25
C HIS A 13 3.69 -16.42 21.00
N MET A 14 4.17 -16.06 19.80
CA MET A 14 3.55 -16.42 18.52
C MET A 14 3.99 -17.80 18.00
N LEU A 15 4.95 -18.45 18.67
CA LEU A 15 5.38 -19.78 18.29
C LEU A 15 4.36 -20.83 18.79
N PRO A 16 3.94 -21.79 17.95
CA PRO A 16 3.01 -22.82 18.36
C PRO A 16 3.64 -23.71 19.44
N GLN A 17 2.90 -24.05 20.49
CA GLN A 17 3.43 -24.87 21.60
C GLN A 17 4.00 -26.23 21.16
N VAL A 18 3.56 -26.73 20.00
CA VAL A 18 4.10 -27.90 19.30
C VAL A 18 4.38 -27.52 17.86
N LEU A 19 5.62 -27.77 17.40
CA LEU A 19 6.03 -27.54 16.01
C LEU A 19 5.36 -28.56 15.07
N PRO A 20 4.67 -28.12 14.01
CA PRO A 20 4.17 -29.01 12.96
C PRO A 20 5.29 -29.77 12.25
N GLU A 21 4.96 -30.96 11.74
CA GLU A 21 5.90 -31.80 11.00
C GLU A 21 6.42 -31.09 9.73
N GLY A 22 7.74 -31.10 9.52
CA GLY A 22 8.38 -30.44 8.37
C GLY A 22 8.79 -28.96 8.56
N ILE A 23 8.53 -28.36 9.72
CA ILE A 23 8.92 -26.97 10.02
C ILE A 23 10.18 -26.92 10.88
N VAL A 24 11.16 -26.13 10.47
CA VAL A 24 12.39 -25.83 11.24
C VAL A 24 12.46 -24.33 11.52
N ILE A 25 12.63 -23.96 12.79
CA ILE A 25 12.81 -22.57 13.22
C ILE A 25 14.28 -22.34 13.56
N VAL A 26 14.87 -21.28 13.01
CA VAL A 26 16.23 -20.84 13.32
C VAL A 26 16.16 -19.49 14.01
N ILE A 27 16.64 -19.42 15.25
CA ILE A 27 16.72 -18.18 16.04
C ILE A 27 18.19 -17.77 16.14
N THR A 28 18.48 -16.50 15.85
CA THR A 28 19.82 -15.92 15.98
C THR A 28 19.80 -14.76 16.97
N GLY A 29 20.83 -14.64 17.81
CA GLY A 29 20.92 -13.58 18.81
C GLY A 29 22.01 -13.84 19.85
N ALA A 30 22.41 -12.78 20.57
CA ALA A 30 23.26 -12.90 21.75
C ALA A 30 22.41 -13.24 22.98
N GLY A 31 22.95 -13.98 23.96
CA GLY A 31 22.26 -14.25 25.22
C GLY A 31 21.01 -15.14 25.12
N LEU A 32 20.97 -16.07 24.15
CA LEU A 32 19.85 -17.01 23.92
C LEU A 32 19.46 -17.84 25.16
N GLU A 33 20.34 -17.94 26.17
CA GLU A 33 20.03 -18.56 27.46
C GLU A 33 18.85 -17.89 28.17
N ALA A 34 18.71 -16.56 28.09
CA ALA A 34 17.59 -15.84 28.69
C ALA A 34 16.25 -16.14 27.97
N LEU A 35 16.30 -16.49 26.69
CA LEU A 35 15.16 -16.85 25.85
C LEU A 35 14.73 -18.32 26.05
N ALA A 36 15.64 -19.21 26.44
CA ALA A 36 15.35 -20.64 26.63
C ALA A 36 14.18 -20.89 27.59
N SER A 37 14.08 -20.09 28.66
CA SER A 37 12.97 -20.15 29.62
C SER A 37 11.61 -19.71 29.02
N LYS A 38 11.63 -18.82 28.02
CA LYS A 38 10.44 -18.26 27.36
C LYS A 38 9.95 -19.11 26.17
N LEU A 39 10.82 -19.97 25.61
CA LEU A 39 10.49 -20.85 24.49
C LEU A 39 9.73 -22.12 24.91
N GLY A 40 9.62 -22.40 26.22
CA GLY A 40 8.83 -23.51 26.74
C GLY A 40 9.24 -24.87 26.17
N THR A 41 8.26 -25.67 25.74
CA THR A 41 8.44 -27.01 25.16
C THR A 41 9.14 -27.02 23.81
N ILE A 42 9.07 -25.91 23.05
CA ILE A 42 9.69 -25.78 21.73
C ILE A 42 11.22 -25.81 21.83
N GLY A 43 11.77 -25.33 22.95
CA GLY A 43 13.21 -25.40 23.21
C GLY A 43 13.71 -26.82 23.50
N GLN A 44 12.84 -27.78 23.79
CA GLN A 44 13.23 -29.16 24.08
C GLN A 44 13.57 -29.90 22.77
N GLY A 45 14.87 -30.03 22.48
CA GLY A 45 15.38 -30.66 21.26
C GLY A 45 15.97 -29.70 20.23
N ALA A 46 16.02 -28.40 20.54
CA ALA A 46 16.68 -27.42 19.68
C ALA A 46 18.20 -27.66 19.62
N GLU A 47 18.75 -27.76 18.41
CA GLU A 47 20.20 -27.81 18.20
C GLU A 47 20.79 -26.39 18.25
N ARG A 48 21.80 -26.19 19.11
CA ARG A 48 22.52 -24.91 19.19
C ARG A 48 23.69 -24.92 18.21
N LEU A 49 23.59 -24.08 17.19
CA LEU A 49 24.71 -23.78 16.30
C LEU A 49 25.39 -22.49 16.77
N VAL A 50 26.65 -22.60 17.19
CA VAL A 50 27.49 -21.45 17.48
C VAL A 50 28.23 -21.09 16.20
N LEU A 51 28.07 -19.85 15.73
CA LEU A 51 28.81 -19.37 14.57
C LEU A 51 30.32 -19.48 14.85
N PRO A 52 31.10 -20.16 13.99
CA PRO A 52 32.52 -20.33 14.22
C PRO A 52 33.26 -19.01 14.03
N ALA A 53 34.40 -18.88 14.71
CA ALA A 53 35.32 -17.77 14.50
C ALA A 53 35.80 -17.73 13.04
N LEU A 54 36.03 -16.53 12.51
CA LEU A 54 36.58 -16.31 11.18
C LEU A 54 37.97 -16.94 11.09
N ASN A 55 38.19 -17.73 10.04
CA ASN A 55 39.51 -18.25 9.74
C ASN A 55 40.46 -17.11 9.34
N GLN A 56 41.76 -17.38 9.38
CA GLN A 56 42.80 -16.38 9.16
C GLN A 56 42.74 -15.72 7.76
N ASN A 57 42.26 -16.42 6.74
CA ASN A 57 42.11 -15.87 5.40
C ASN A 57 40.95 -14.88 5.33
N ALA A 58 39.79 -15.25 5.89
CA ALA A 58 38.61 -14.39 5.96
C ALA A 58 38.89 -13.12 6.78
N GLN A 59 39.62 -13.23 7.90
CA GLN A 59 40.03 -12.06 8.69
C GLN A 59 40.94 -11.12 7.89
N ARG A 60 41.95 -11.66 7.19
CA ARG A 60 42.86 -10.85 6.35
C ARG A 60 42.13 -10.15 5.21
N GLU A 61 41.18 -10.83 4.59
CA GLU A 61 40.35 -10.28 3.51
C GLU A 61 39.45 -9.15 4.03
N LEU A 62 38.84 -9.34 5.21
CA LEU A 62 38.06 -8.32 5.90
C LEU A 62 38.91 -7.09 6.29
N CYS A 63 40.12 -7.29 6.83
CA CYS A 63 41.03 -6.18 7.12
C CYS A 63 41.40 -5.40 5.85
N ARG A 64 41.70 -6.11 4.76
CA ARG A 64 42.07 -5.46 3.48
C ARG A 64 40.92 -4.69 2.84
N SER A 65 39.67 -5.10 3.07
CA SER A 65 38.50 -4.40 2.51
C SER A 65 38.06 -3.20 3.33
N LEU A 66 38.34 -3.17 4.65
CA LEU A 66 37.78 -2.18 5.58
C LEU A 66 38.80 -1.20 6.15
N LEU A 67 40.10 -1.50 6.13
CA LEU A 67 41.14 -0.54 6.51
C LEU A 67 41.31 0.54 5.42
N GLU A 68 41.64 1.76 5.84
CA GLU A 68 42.01 2.83 4.92
C GLU A 68 43.25 2.44 4.08
N PRO A 69 43.31 2.78 2.77
CA PRO A 69 44.33 2.27 1.85
C PRO A 69 45.79 2.51 2.28
N ASP A 70 46.04 3.61 2.99
CA ASP A 70 47.33 4.03 3.53
C ASP A 70 47.69 3.35 4.86
N ARG A 71 46.72 2.73 5.53
CA ARG A 71 46.91 1.98 6.79
C ARG A 71 47.01 0.46 6.58
N ILE A 72 46.70 -0.03 5.38
CA ILE A 72 46.85 -1.44 5.02
C ILE A 72 48.33 -1.79 4.93
N ASN A 73 48.86 -2.44 5.98
CA ASN A 73 50.17 -3.07 5.93
C ASN A 73 50.13 -4.51 6.49
N PRO A 74 51.00 -5.42 6.04
CA PRO A 74 50.96 -6.83 6.46
C PRO A 74 51.17 -7.05 7.96
N GLN A 75 51.91 -6.18 8.64
CA GLN A 75 52.18 -6.28 10.08
C GLN A 75 50.93 -5.92 10.89
N MET A 76 50.31 -4.78 10.59
CA MET A 76 49.05 -4.33 11.17
C MET A 76 47.93 -5.34 10.93
N VAL A 77 47.77 -5.85 9.71
CA VAL A 77 46.76 -6.88 9.42
C VAL A 77 47.00 -8.15 10.24
N ALA A 78 48.26 -8.60 10.36
CA ALA A 78 48.58 -9.76 11.19
C ALA A 78 48.30 -9.50 12.67
N PHE A 79 48.63 -8.31 13.16
CA PHE A 79 48.42 -7.87 14.53
C PHE A 79 46.91 -7.80 14.88
N LEU A 80 46.10 -7.21 14.00
CA LEU A 80 44.64 -7.17 14.15
C LEU A 80 44.02 -8.56 14.19
N CYS A 81 44.43 -9.46 13.28
CA CYS A 81 43.95 -10.84 13.25
C CYS A 81 44.35 -11.62 14.50
N ASP A 82 45.59 -11.45 14.98
CA ASP A 82 46.08 -12.13 16.19
C ASP A 82 45.37 -11.61 17.45
N ARG A 83 45.08 -10.31 17.51
CA ARG A 83 44.36 -9.73 18.65
C ARG A 83 42.87 -10.08 18.62
N ALA A 84 42.29 -10.23 17.42
CA ALA A 84 40.90 -10.57 17.23
C ALA A 84 40.55 -12.05 17.42
N GLN A 85 41.53 -12.94 17.22
CA GLN A 85 41.36 -14.40 17.31
C GLN A 85 40.12 -14.91 16.54
N GLY A 86 39.79 -14.29 15.41
CA GLY A 86 38.66 -14.67 14.57
C GLY A 86 37.29 -14.14 14.99
N HIS A 87 37.17 -13.33 16.04
CA HIS A 87 35.88 -12.75 16.41
C HIS A 87 35.50 -11.59 15.45
N PRO A 88 34.44 -11.71 14.62
CA PRO A 88 34.14 -10.75 13.55
C PRO A 88 33.93 -9.31 14.06
N LEU A 89 33.14 -9.16 15.12
CA LEU A 89 32.82 -7.84 15.68
C LEU A 89 34.04 -7.20 16.35
N TYR A 90 34.88 -8.01 16.98
CA TYR A 90 36.07 -7.48 17.67
C TYR A 90 37.14 -7.07 16.65
N LEU A 91 37.30 -7.85 15.58
CA LEU A 91 38.15 -7.49 14.45
C LEU A 91 37.70 -6.17 13.82
N ARG A 92 36.38 -6.00 13.62
CA ARG A 92 35.82 -4.76 13.08
C ARG A 92 36.15 -3.56 13.97
N TYR A 93 36.02 -3.67 15.30
CA TYR A 93 36.39 -2.59 16.20
C TYR A 93 37.85 -2.21 16.13
N LEU A 94 38.75 -3.19 16.11
CA LEU A 94 40.18 -2.89 16.01
C LEU A 94 40.51 -2.22 14.66
N ILE A 95 39.83 -2.59 13.56
CA ILE A 95 39.95 -1.92 12.26
C ILE A 95 39.48 -0.46 12.34
N ASP A 96 38.31 -0.20 12.93
CA ASP A 96 37.76 1.15 13.04
C ASP A 96 38.69 2.04 13.90
N ILE A 97 39.25 1.53 15.00
CA ILE A 97 40.24 2.23 15.85
C ILE A 97 41.53 2.55 15.06
N VAL A 98 41.99 1.63 14.22
CA VAL A 98 43.15 1.89 13.34
C VAL A 98 42.82 2.99 12.33
N ASN A 99 41.64 2.98 11.71
CA ASN A 99 41.21 4.01 10.78
C ASN A 99 41.10 5.39 11.45
N GLU A 100 40.76 5.44 12.75
CA GLU A 100 40.67 6.69 13.51
C GLU A 100 42.03 7.32 13.88
N GLY A 101 43.15 6.62 13.74
CA GLY A 101 44.46 7.18 14.10
C GLY A 101 45.42 6.24 14.80
N ALA A 102 44.92 5.14 15.39
CA ALA A 102 45.69 4.34 16.33
C ALA A 102 46.81 3.52 15.65
N ASN A 103 47.95 3.43 16.33
CA ASN A 103 49.08 2.59 15.93
C ASN A 103 49.13 1.26 16.73
N GLU A 104 50.15 0.43 16.48
CA GLU A 104 50.29 -0.88 17.17
C GLU A 104 50.50 -0.75 18.69
N GLU A 105 51.12 0.33 19.18
CA GLU A 105 51.28 0.58 20.62
C GLU A 105 49.94 0.95 21.28
N ASP A 106 49.13 1.77 20.62
CA ASP A 106 47.79 2.16 21.08
C ASP A 106 46.86 0.94 21.18
N LEU A 107 46.86 0.11 20.14
CA LEU A 107 46.12 -1.16 20.15
C LEU A 107 46.69 -2.14 21.20
N GLY A 108 47.99 -2.01 21.51
CA GLY A 108 48.69 -2.77 22.55
C GLY A 108 48.08 -2.63 23.95
N ALA A 109 47.39 -1.52 24.23
CA ALA A 109 46.69 -1.27 25.49
C ALA A 109 45.31 -1.96 25.58
N ILE A 110 44.74 -2.38 24.44
CA ILE A 110 43.44 -3.06 24.38
C ILE A 110 43.66 -4.56 24.60
N PRO A 111 42.95 -5.24 25.53
CA PRO A 111 43.18 -6.67 25.78
C PRO A 111 42.97 -7.52 24.51
N PRO A 112 43.75 -8.61 24.29
CA PRO A 112 43.41 -9.55 23.21
C PRO A 112 42.06 -10.21 23.47
N PHE A 113 41.37 -10.65 22.42
CA PHE A 113 40.10 -11.34 22.57
C PHE A 113 40.27 -12.61 23.42
N SER A 114 39.59 -12.64 24.56
CA SER A 114 39.68 -13.69 25.59
C SER A 114 38.58 -14.75 25.47
N GLY A 115 37.70 -14.64 24.47
CA GLY A 115 36.54 -15.53 24.29
C GLY A 115 35.18 -14.87 24.58
N SER A 116 35.17 -13.70 25.23
CA SER A 116 33.96 -12.89 25.45
C SER A 116 34.17 -11.43 25.07
N ILE A 117 33.27 -10.88 24.26
CA ILE A 117 33.27 -9.43 23.95
C ILE A 117 33.01 -8.58 25.21
N GLN A 118 32.42 -9.19 26.24
CA GLN A 118 32.14 -8.53 27.50
C GLN A 118 33.43 -8.12 28.23
N ASP A 119 34.53 -8.87 28.11
CA ASP A 119 35.80 -8.53 28.75
C ASP A 119 36.41 -7.23 28.20
N TYR A 120 36.21 -6.98 26.90
CA TYR A 120 36.53 -5.70 26.27
C TYR A 120 35.64 -4.58 26.81
N TYR A 121 34.33 -4.80 26.91
CA TYR A 121 33.41 -3.82 27.49
C TYR A 121 33.71 -3.52 28.96
N GLU A 122 34.09 -4.52 29.76
CA GLU A 122 34.53 -4.33 31.14
C GLU A 122 35.82 -3.50 31.23
N THR A 123 36.72 -3.62 30.26
CA THR A 123 37.93 -2.80 30.21
C THR A 123 37.60 -1.33 29.99
N ILE A 124 36.76 -1.02 28.99
CA ILE A 124 36.26 0.35 28.76
C ILE A 124 35.50 0.85 30.00
N TRP A 125 34.61 0.02 30.54
CA TRP A 125 33.79 0.37 31.69
C TRP A 125 34.62 0.68 32.94
N SER A 126 35.69 -0.09 33.18
CA SER A 126 36.57 0.13 34.32
C SER A 126 37.25 1.50 34.30
N GLN A 127 37.55 2.02 33.11
CA GLN A 127 38.10 3.37 32.92
C GLN A 127 37.03 4.43 33.12
N LEU A 128 35.80 4.18 32.66
CA LEU A 128 34.66 5.09 32.80
C LEU A 128 34.13 5.19 34.24
N LEU A 129 34.26 4.15 35.05
CA LEU A 129 33.77 4.14 36.45
C LEU A 129 34.33 5.26 37.32
N LEU A 130 35.49 5.81 36.97
CA LEU A 130 36.12 6.93 37.66
C LEU A 130 35.50 8.29 37.28
N ASP A 131 34.68 8.33 36.23
CA ASP A 131 34.05 9.52 35.66
C ASP A 131 32.52 9.40 35.75
N GLN A 132 31.95 9.87 36.86
CA GLN A 132 30.52 9.79 37.12
C GLN A 132 29.69 10.58 36.08
N ASP A 133 30.23 11.67 35.53
CA ASP A 133 29.55 12.46 34.51
C ASP A 133 29.42 11.67 33.20
N ALA A 134 30.48 10.96 32.81
CA ALA A 134 30.46 10.07 31.64
C ALA A 134 29.51 8.88 31.83
N VAL A 135 29.52 8.27 33.01
CA VAL A 135 28.61 7.15 33.34
C VAL A 135 27.15 7.58 33.29
N ASN A 136 26.81 8.74 33.86
CA ASN A 136 25.44 9.27 33.83
C ASN A 136 25.01 9.61 32.41
N LEU A 137 25.88 10.27 31.64
CA LEU A 137 25.61 10.65 30.26
C LEU A 137 25.40 9.42 29.36
N LEU A 138 26.28 8.41 29.46
CA LEU A 138 26.12 7.14 28.74
C LEU A 138 24.87 6.38 29.20
N GLY A 139 24.52 6.45 30.49
CA GLY A 139 23.30 5.85 31.02
C GLY A 139 22.02 6.44 30.42
N ILE A 140 22.00 7.75 30.13
CA ILE A 140 20.92 8.42 29.40
C ILE A 140 20.92 7.98 27.94
N ILE A 141 22.07 8.12 27.28
CA ILE A 141 22.23 7.83 25.86
C ILE A 141 21.83 6.38 25.52
N ALA A 142 22.27 5.42 26.33
CA ALA A 142 21.99 3.99 26.11
C ALA A 142 20.50 3.62 26.26
N ARG A 143 19.69 4.47 26.89
CA ARG A 143 18.24 4.26 27.06
C ARG A 143 17.40 4.96 26.01
N LEU A 144 17.99 5.76 25.13
CA LEU A 144 17.27 6.34 24.01
C LEU A 144 16.95 5.24 22.99
N ARG A 145 15.70 5.17 22.52
CA ARG A 145 15.30 4.21 21.45
C ARG A 145 16.00 4.46 20.11
N TRP A 146 16.40 5.70 19.84
CA TRP A 146 17.29 6.09 18.74
C TRP A 146 18.05 7.36 19.09
N GLY A 147 19.15 7.61 18.36
CA GLY A 147 19.99 8.79 18.58
C GLY A 147 19.24 10.09 18.30
N ILE A 148 19.41 11.08 19.19
CA ILE A 148 18.93 12.45 19.02
C ILE A 148 20.11 13.39 18.78
N PRO A 149 19.91 14.61 18.26
CA PRO A 149 20.97 15.59 18.15
C PRO A 149 21.59 15.90 19.52
N THR A 150 22.92 15.97 19.58
CA THR A 150 23.67 16.27 20.82
C THR A 150 23.28 17.63 21.43
N SER A 151 22.90 18.61 20.61
CA SER A 151 22.36 19.90 21.06
C SER A 151 21.09 19.76 21.89
N THR A 152 20.23 18.81 21.52
CA THR A 152 18.93 18.56 22.17
C THR A 152 19.09 17.88 23.52
N LEU A 153 20.16 17.10 23.69
CA LEU A 153 20.40 16.33 24.91
C LEU A 153 20.55 17.23 26.16
N THR A 154 20.97 18.48 25.98
CA THR A 154 21.05 19.48 27.06
C THR A 154 19.72 19.70 27.80
N ALA A 155 18.58 19.50 27.12
CA ALA A 155 17.25 19.62 27.73
C ALA A 155 16.91 18.46 28.68
N ILE A 156 17.65 17.34 28.63
CA ILE A 156 17.51 16.21 29.54
C ILE A 156 18.36 16.43 30.79
N LEU A 157 19.49 17.13 30.64
CA LEU A 157 20.53 17.31 31.66
C LEU A 157 20.08 18.16 32.85
N THR A 158 20.53 17.79 34.05
CA THR A 158 20.43 18.65 35.23
C THR A 158 21.38 19.85 35.08
N PRO A 159 21.14 20.97 35.80
CA PRO A 159 22.02 22.14 35.71
C PRO A 159 23.50 21.83 35.96
N ALA A 160 23.82 20.88 36.85
CA ALA A 160 25.18 20.45 37.12
C ALA A 160 25.79 19.69 35.93
N GLU A 161 25.07 18.73 35.36
CA GLU A 161 25.50 17.96 34.19
C GLU A 161 25.66 18.86 32.96
N SER A 162 24.79 19.86 32.78
CA SER A 162 24.88 20.82 31.67
C SER A 162 26.20 21.62 31.69
N MET A 163 26.73 21.96 32.87
CA MET A 163 27.99 22.71 33.00
C MET A 163 29.21 21.92 32.51
N VAL A 164 29.16 20.58 32.60
CA VAL A 164 30.25 19.69 32.21
C VAL A 164 29.95 18.91 30.93
N PHE A 165 28.83 19.20 30.25
CA PHE A 165 28.37 18.42 29.10
C PHE A 165 29.38 18.35 27.96
N VAL A 166 29.88 19.49 27.48
CA VAL A 166 30.84 19.55 26.35
C VAL A 166 32.13 18.77 26.64
N PRO A 167 32.82 18.98 27.78
CA PRO A 167 34.01 18.18 28.08
C PRO A 167 33.69 16.70 28.28
N THR A 168 32.55 16.34 28.87
CA THR A 168 32.14 14.93 29.06
C THR A 168 31.83 14.25 27.73
N LEU A 169 31.07 14.90 26.85
CA LEU A 169 30.76 14.40 25.50
C LEU A 169 32.03 14.18 24.67
N THR A 170 33.01 15.08 24.81
CA THR A 170 34.32 14.94 24.14
C THR A 170 35.05 13.68 24.60
N ARG A 171 35.03 13.38 25.91
CA ARG A 171 35.68 12.18 26.47
C ARG A 171 35.04 10.88 25.99
N ILE A 172 33.70 10.84 25.86
CA ILE A 172 32.98 9.64 25.39
C ILE A 172 32.78 9.58 23.88
N ARG A 173 33.33 10.53 23.11
CA ARG A 173 33.06 10.69 21.67
C ARG A 173 33.32 9.42 20.85
N HIS A 174 34.43 8.75 21.15
CA HIS A 174 34.84 7.49 20.51
C HIS A 174 33.86 6.33 20.76
N LEU A 175 32.92 6.47 21.70
CA LEU A 175 31.85 5.51 21.98
C LEU A 175 30.53 5.86 21.28
N LEU A 176 30.53 6.86 20.40
CA LEU A 176 29.36 7.27 19.62
C LEU A 176 29.63 7.08 18.13
N ARG A 177 28.59 6.71 17.41
CA ARG A 177 28.61 6.44 15.97
C ARG A 177 28.78 7.69 15.12
N ASP A 178 28.26 8.83 15.59
CA ASP A 178 28.19 10.09 14.85
C ASP A 178 28.57 11.25 15.80
N PRO A 179 29.38 12.22 15.36
CA PRO A 179 29.76 13.39 16.16
C PRO A 179 28.56 14.31 16.53
N GLU A 180 27.49 14.31 15.75
CA GLU A 180 26.34 15.18 15.96
C GLU A 180 25.16 14.47 16.64
N LYS A 181 25.12 13.13 16.61
CA LYS A 181 24.04 12.33 17.20
C LYS A 181 24.47 11.52 18.41
N THR A 182 23.51 11.13 19.23
CA THR A 182 23.72 10.39 20.47
C THR A 182 23.52 8.88 20.26
N GLU A 183 23.97 8.31 19.15
CA GLU A 183 23.86 6.87 18.90
C GLU A 183 25.16 6.17 19.33
N ILE A 184 25.05 5.15 20.17
CA ILE A 184 26.21 4.33 20.57
C ILE A 184 26.67 3.51 19.36
N TYR A 185 27.98 3.38 19.18
CA TYR A 185 28.60 2.68 18.03
C TYR A 185 28.15 1.22 17.84
N HIS A 186 27.67 0.55 18.89
CA HIS A 186 27.13 -0.80 18.79
C HIS A 186 26.03 -1.11 19.84
N SER A 187 24.98 -1.80 19.40
CA SER A 187 23.82 -2.15 20.24
C SER A 187 24.18 -2.98 21.47
N SER A 188 25.07 -3.98 21.33
CA SER A 188 25.48 -4.81 22.47
C SER A 188 26.30 -4.06 23.53
N PHE A 189 26.97 -2.96 23.17
CA PHE A 189 27.59 -2.08 24.16
C PHE A 189 26.54 -1.23 24.88
N SER A 190 25.51 -0.75 24.14
CA SER A 190 24.36 -0.06 24.76
C SER A 190 23.67 -0.95 25.80
N GLU A 191 23.37 -2.22 25.46
CA GLU A 191 22.79 -3.19 26.39
C GLU A 191 23.67 -3.39 27.64
N PHE A 192 24.98 -3.51 27.44
CA PHE A 192 25.94 -3.62 28.54
C PHE A 192 25.90 -2.38 29.46
N VAL A 193 25.87 -1.17 28.90
CA VAL A 193 25.76 0.08 29.68
C VAL A 193 24.43 0.13 30.44
N VAL A 194 23.31 -0.27 29.81
CA VAL A 194 22.00 -0.34 30.48
C VAL A 194 22.05 -1.28 31.69
N GLN A 195 22.66 -2.47 31.53
CA GLN A 195 22.83 -3.42 32.63
C GLN A 195 23.69 -2.85 33.77
N LYS A 196 24.82 -2.20 33.45
CA LYS A 196 25.71 -1.60 34.46
C LYS A 196 25.09 -0.42 35.19
N THR A 197 24.15 0.28 34.55
CA THR A 197 23.47 1.46 35.10
C THR A 197 22.05 1.15 35.56
N LEU A 198 21.71 -0.12 35.82
CA LEU A 198 20.35 -0.55 36.17
C LEU A 198 19.78 0.22 37.38
N ALA A 199 20.61 0.51 38.38
CA ALA A 199 20.22 1.25 39.59
C ALA A 199 19.79 2.71 39.31
N LEU A 200 20.24 3.30 38.19
CA LEU A 200 19.83 4.64 37.75
C LEU A 200 18.61 4.59 36.80
N GLY A 201 18.14 3.38 36.45
CA GLY A 201 17.16 3.16 35.39
C GLY A 201 15.87 3.94 35.59
N GLU A 202 15.19 3.75 36.72
CA GLU A 202 13.91 4.43 37.02
C GLU A 202 14.04 5.95 36.94
N TRP A 203 15.09 6.51 37.55
CA TRP A 203 15.33 7.96 37.56
C TRP A 203 15.63 8.52 36.16
N ILE A 204 16.45 7.83 35.36
CA ILE A 204 16.75 8.22 33.98
C ILE A 204 15.48 8.14 33.13
N GLN A 205 14.67 7.08 33.27
CA GLN A 205 13.41 6.95 32.54
C GLN A 205 12.42 8.06 32.92
N GLY A 206 12.38 8.47 34.18
CA GLY A 206 11.59 9.63 34.62
C GLY A 206 12.03 10.93 33.93
N ARG A 207 13.35 11.17 33.82
CA ARG A 207 13.90 12.33 33.08
C ARG A 207 13.56 12.29 31.60
N LEU A 208 13.66 11.12 30.97
CA LEU A 208 13.31 10.93 29.56
C LEU A 208 11.81 11.15 29.32
N THR A 209 10.95 10.67 30.23
CA THR A 209 9.50 10.94 30.20
C THR A 209 9.19 12.44 30.22
N GLN A 210 9.89 13.21 31.08
CA GLN A 210 9.73 14.65 31.14
C GLN A 210 10.23 15.33 29.87
N PHE A 211 11.41 14.93 29.39
CA PHE A 211 11.98 15.42 28.14
C PHE A 211 11.03 15.23 26.95
N CYS A 212 10.36 14.07 26.86
CA CYS A 212 9.40 13.78 25.79
C CYS A 212 8.20 14.75 25.72
N ARG A 213 8.00 15.61 26.72
CA ARG A 213 6.96 16.65 26.74
C ARG A 213 7.48 18.02 26.34
N LEU A 214 8.78 18.18 26.16
CA LEU A 214 9.41 19.47 25.86
C LEU A 214 9.53 19.68 24.34
N VAL A 215 9.37 20.91 23.87
CA VAL A 215 9.53 21.27 22.45
C VAL A 215 10.86 20.78 21.83
N PRO A 216 12.02 20.84 22.53
CA PRO A 216 13.27 20.34 21.97
C PRO A 216 13.27 18.84 21.62
N SER A 217 12.37 18.02 22.17
CA SER A 217 12.34 16.59 21.84
C SER A 217 11.97 16.32 20.38
N GLY A 218 11.34 17.28 19.69
CA GLY A 218 10.81 17.06 18.35
C GLY A 218 9.93 15.81 18.30
N ASP A 219 10.05 15.05 17.21
CA ASP A 219 9.26 13.83 16.99
C ASP A 219 9.59 12.70 17.97
N TYR A 220 10.79 12.71 18.57
CA TYR A 220 11.19 11.71 19.57
C TYR A 220 10.21 11.67 20.75
N GLY A 221 9.78 12.84 21.22
CA GLY A 221 8.98 12.96 22.44
C GLY A 221 7.61 12.30 22.33
N PRO A 222 6.75 12.75 21.39
CA PRO A 222 5.43 12.15 21.18
C PRO A 222 5.48 10.65 20.91
N LEU A 223 6.49 10.18 20.17
CA LEU A 223 6.64 8.76 19.83
C LEU A 223 7.05 7.89 21.04
N ASN A 224 7.88 8.40 21.94
CA ASN A 224 8.48 7.60 23.01
C ASN A 224 7.94 7.90 24.42
N ARG A 225 7.02 8.86 24.58
CA ARG A 225 6.48 9.22 25.91
C ARG A 225 5.82 8.07 26.65
N ILE A 226 5.12 7.17 25.93
CA ILE A 226 4.46 6.01 26.52
C ILE A 226 5.52 5.01 26.97
N TYR A 227 6.46 4.68 26.09
CA TYR A 227 7.58 3.78 26.38
C TYR A 227 8.37 4.21 27.64
N HIS A 228 8.86 5.45 27.68
CA HIS A 228 9.64 5.92 28.84
C HIS A 228 8.78 6.02 30.10
N GLY A 229 7.53 6.47 29.98
CA GLY A 229 6.62 6.61 31.11
C GLY A 229 6.26 5.27 31.75
N LEU A 230 6.10 4.20 30.96
CA LEU A 230 5.83 2.85 31.48
C LEU A 230 7.00 2.24 32.27
N LEU A 231 8.23 2.69 31.99
CA LEU A 231 9.47 2.23 32.62
C LEU A 231 9.96 3.15 33.76
N ALA A 232 9.26 4.26 34.00
CA ALA A 232 9.56 5.22 35.06
C ALA A 232 8.88 4.81 36.39
N ASP A 233 8.83 5.74 37.34
CA ASP A 233 8.18 5.54 38.63
C ASP A 233 6.66 5.25 38.52
N PRO A 234 6.02 4.74 39.58
CA PRO A 234 4.59 4.37 39.53
C PRO A 234 3.62 5.50 39.17
N GLU A 235 3.95 6.77 39.46
CA GLU A 235 3.09 7.91 39.12
C GLU A 235 3.13 8.18 37.61
N MET A 236 4.34 8.17 37.03
CA MET A 236 4.52 8.32 35.59
C MET A 236 3.96 7.12 34.82
N GLN A 237 4.11 5.89 35.34
CA GLN A 237 3.51 4.69 34.74
C GLN A 237 1.99 4.81 34.64
N ASN A 238 1.32 5.25 35.70
CA ASN A 238 -0.14 5.49 35.68
C ASN A 238 -0.53 6.58 34.69
N THR A 239 0.30 7.61 34.55
CA THR A 239 0.08 8.69 33.57
C THR A 239 0.21 8.17 32.14
N ALA A 240 1.25 7.39 31.86
CA ALA A 240 1.47 6.76 30.56
C ALA A 240 0.33 5.82 30.17
N LEU A 241 -0.19 5.03 31.11
CA LEU A 241 -1.38 4.21 30.88
C LEU A 241 -2.56 5.07 30.42
N LYS A 242 -2.86 6.15 31.16
CA LYS A 242 -3.97 7.06 30.81
C LYS A 242 -3.78 7.75 29.47
N GLU A 243 -2.55 8.05 29.07
CA GLU A 243 -2.21 8.72 27.80
C GLU A 243 -2.15 7.78 26.60
N CYS A 244 -1.96 6.48 26.80
CA CYS A 244 -1.89 5.47 25.73
C CYS A 244 -3.29 5.23 25.13
N ARG A 245 -3.79 6.19 24.34
CA ARG A 245 -5.12 6.21 23.71
C ARG A 245 -5.02 6.36 22.20
N GLN A 246 -6.15 6.32 21.51
CA GLN A 246 -6.22 6.51 20.07
C GLN A 246 -5.58 7.84 19.63
N GLU A 247 -5.75 8.93 20.39
CA GLU A 247 -5.17 10.23 20.03
C GLU A 247 -3.64 10.18 19.96
N TRP A 248 -3.00 9.42 20.85
CA TRP A 248 -1.56 9.19 20.80
C TRP A 248 -1.14 8.32 19.61
N VAL A 249 -1.92 7.29 19.30
CA VAL A 249 -1.66 6.43 18.13
C VAL A 249 -1.76 7.24 16.85
N ASP A 250 -2.85 7.99 16.66
CA ASP A 250 -3.08 8.79 15.45
C ASP A 250 -2.01 9.88 15.29
N GLN A 251 -1.62 10.55 16.38
CA GLN A 251 -0.48 11.48 16.38
C GLN A 251 0.82 10.78 16.00
N SER A 252 1.07 9.58 16.52
CA SER A 252 2.30 8.83 16.22
C SER A 252 2.36 8.39 14.76
N VAL A 253 1.23 7.97 14.18
CA VAL A 253 1.15 7.61 12.76
C VAL A 253 1.39 8.82 11.85
N LEU A 254 0.91 10.00 12.25
CA LEU A 254 1.18 11.25 11.53
C LEU A 254 2.67 11.64 11.59
N LEU A 255 3.40 11.20 12.62
CA LEU A 255 4.85 11.33 12.75
C LEU A 255 5.61 10.11 12.18
N GLU A 256 4.94 9.31 11.34
CA GLU A 256 5.53 8.18 10.63
C GLU A 256 6.09 7.09 11.56
N ALA A 257 5.45 6.88 12.71
CA ALA A 257 5.77 5.76 13.59
C ALA A 257 5.62 4.42 12.87
N GLU A 258 6.52 3.49 13.19
CA GLU A 258 6.40 2.12 12.72
C GLU A 258 5.24 1.42 13.43
N PRO A 259 4.32 0.77 12.69
CA PRO A 259 3.18 0.06 13.28
C PRO A 259 3.58 -0.93 14.37
N ASP A 260 4.66 -1.69 14.13
CA ASP A 260 5.17 -2.71 15.06
C ASP A 260 5.66 -2.09 16.37
N ILE A 261 6.26 -0.89 16.32
CA ILE A 261 6.67 -0.14 17.50
C ILE A 261 5.45 0.27 18.33
N LEU A 262 4.42 0.81 17.68
CA LEU A 262 3.20 1.24 18.38
C LEU A 262 2.45 0.07 19.01
N LEU A 263 2.34 -1.05 18.30
CA LEU A 263 1.72 -2.27 18.82
C LEU A 263 2.50 -2.79 20.04
N GLY A 264 3.84 -2.81 19.97
CA GLY A 264 4.68 -3.21 21.10
C GLY A 264 4.50 -2.30 22.33
N ASP A 265 4.44 -0.99 22.14
CA ASP A 265 4.22 -0.03 23.23
C ASP A 265 2.82 -0.18 23.86
N ILE A 266 1.79 -0.57 23.08
CA ILE A 266 0.45 -0.89 23.59
C ILE A 266 0.46 -2.21 24.37
N ASP A 267 1.19 -3.23 23.91
CA ASP A 267 1.33 -4.50 24.61
C ASP A 267 2.05 -4.33 25.96
N ASP A 268 3.08 -3.49 26.01
CA ASP A 268 3.76 -3.12 27.26
C ASP A 268 2.81 -2.36 28.21
N ALA A 269 1.96 -1.48 27.67
CA ALA A 269 0.91 -0.81 28.44
C ALA A 269 -0.12 -1.82 28.98
N LEU A 270 -0.53 -2.81 28.18
CA LEU A 270 -1.43 -3.88 28.60
C LEU A 270 -0.83 -4.71 29.74
N ALA A 271 0.45 -5.09 29.61
CA ALA A 271 1.16 -5.81 30.64
C ALA A 271 1.27 -4.99 31.94
N ALA A 272 1.52 -3.68 31.84
CA ALA A 272 1.52 -2.79 32.98
C ALA A 272 0.13 -2.66 33.63
N ALA A 273 -0.94 -2.47 32.84
CA ALA A 273 -2.30 -2.39 33.35
C ALA A 273 -2.72 -3.69 34.07
N ALA A 274 -2.33 -4.85 33.53
CA ALA A 274 -2.58 -6.15 34.15
C ALA A 274 -1.82 -6.30 35.49
N ARG A 275 -0.53 -5.93 35.53
CA ARG A 275 0.26 -5.97 36.79
C ARG A 275 -0.29 -5.05 37.87
N LEU A 276 -0.77 -3.86 37.50
CA LEU A 276 -1.33 -2.87 38.41
C LEU A 276 -2.80 -3.16 38.80
N GLY A 277 -3.46 -4.13 38.15
CA GLY A 277 -4.88 -4.41 38.38
C GLY A 277 -5.82 -3.31 37.87
N ALA A 278 -5.39 -2.50 36.90
CA ALA A 278 -6.16 -1.39 36.34
C ALA A 278 -7.18 -1.89 35.29
N ALA A 279 -8.30 -2.47 35.75
CA ALA A 279 -9.26 -3.14 34.88
C ALA A 279 -9.83 -2.27 33.75
N VAL A 280 -10.10 -0.99 34.01
CA VAL A 280 -10.63 -0.05 33.00
C VAL A 280 -9.59 0.19 31.90
N ASP A 281 -8.34 0.43 32.28
CA ASP A 281 -7.24 0.63 31.32
C ASP A 281 -6.94 -0.65 30.55
N LEU A 282 -7.00 -1.82 31.20
CA LEU A 282 -6.83 -3.10 30.54
C LEU A 282 -7.85 -3.31 29.40
N ILE A 283 -9.16 -3.12 29.68
CA ILE A 283 -10.20 -3.26 28.66
C ILE A 283 -10.01 -2.22 27.54
N ARG A 284 -9.76 -0.96 27.90
CA ARG A 284 -9.55 0.12 26.94
C ARG A 284 -8.36 -0.14 26.02
N LEU A 285 -7.25 -0.63 26.56
CA LEU A 285 -6.05 -0.95 25.80
C LEU A 285 -6.24 -2.21 24.94
N LEU A 286 -7.02 -3.20 25.39
CA LEU A 286 -7.37 -4.37 24.58
C LEU A 286 -8.19 -3.95 23.35
N LEU A 287 -9.18 -3.06 23.55
CA LEU A 287 -9.95 -2.48 22.46
C LEU A 287 -9.06 -1.64 21.53
N LEU A 288 -8.12 -0.87 22.07
CA LEU A 288 -7.18 -0.08 21.26
C LEU A 288 -6.28 -0.98 20.41
N SER A 289 -5.67 -2.01 21.01
CA SER A 289 -4.84 -3.00 20.34
C SER A 289 -5.61 -3.66 19.19
N GLN A 290 -6.83 -4.16 19.46
CA GLN A 290 -7.67 -4.77 18.42
C GLN A 290 -7.99 -3.80 17.27
N ARG A 291 -8.32 -2.54 17.56
CA ARG A 291 -8.63 -1.53 16.53
C ARG A 291 -7.40 -1.24 15.67
N LEU A 292 -6.22 -1.20 16.27
CA LEU A 292 -4.97 -0.96 15.57
C LEU A 292 -4.58 -2.14 14.67
N SER A 293 -4.69 -3.37 15.18
CA SER A 293 -4.52 -4.58 14.37
C SER A 293 -5.52 -4.60 13.21
N PHE A 294 -6.78 -4.27 13.43
CA PHE A 294 -7.77 -4.22 12.34
C PHE A 294 -7.42 -3.18 11.26
N ARG A 295 -6.94 -1.98 11.65
CA ARG A 295 -6.46 -0.99 10.69
C ARG A 295 -5.35 -1.57 9.82
N TYR A 296 -4.28 -2.09 10.42
CA TYR A 296 -3.09 -2.50 9.67
C TYR A 296 -3.24 -3.85 8.97
N ASP A 297 -3.74 -4.85 9.68
CA ASP A 297 -3.82 -6.23 9.19
C ASP A 297 -5.04 -6.49 8.29
N THR A 298 -6.03 -5.59 8.28
CA THR A 298 -7.23 -5.73 7.43
C THR A 298 -7.37 -4.58 6.46
N LEU A 299 -7.72 -3.38 6.92
CA LEU A 299 -8.09 -2.28 6.03
C LEU A 299 -6.92 -1.81 5.16
N PHE A 300 -5.77 -1.54 5.79
CA PHE A 300 -4.59 -1.06 5.07
C PHE A 300 -3.88 -2.16 4.31
N ALA A 301 -3.90 -3.41 4.78
CA ALA A 301 -3.40 -4.54 4.02
C ALA A 301 -4.21 -4.74 2.71
N GLN A 302 -5.55 -4.67 2.76
CA GLN A 302 -6.42 -4.79 1.59
C GLN A 302 -6.31 -3.60 0.62
N SER A 303 -5.90 -2.44 1.11
CA SER A 303 -5.75 -1.20 0.32
C SER A 303 -4.29 -0.75 0.23
N ALA A 304 -3.33 -1.66 0.34
CA ALA A 304 -1.92 -1.33 0.53
C ALA A 304 -1.36 -0.45 -0.61
N ALA A 305 -1.70 -0.76 -1.86
CA ALA A 305 -1.32 0.07 -3.01
C ALA A 305 -1.92 1.48 -2.95
N LEU A 306 -3.19 1.61 -2.51
CA LEU A 306 -3.86 2.91 -2.36
C LEU A 306 -3.28 3.74 -1.20
N VAL A 307 -2.99 3.09 -0.07
CA VAL A 307 -2.31 3.73 1.07
C VAL A 307 -0.95 4.25 0.63
N ALA A 308 -0.18 3.45 -0.10
CA ALA A 308 1.11 3.88 -0.60
C ALA A 308 1.00 5.03 -1.60
N HIS A 309 0.06 4.97 -2.55
CA HIS A 309 -0.16 6.07 -3.49
C HIS A 309 -0.52 7.37 -2.77
N ALA A 310 -1.45 7.31 -1.81
CA ALA A 310 -1.82 8.46 -0.99
C ALA A 310 -0.63 9.04 -0.21
N LEU A 311 0.20 8.17 0.39
CA LEU A 311 1.39 8.60 1.12
C LEU A 311 2.47 9.20 0.22
N ILE A 312 2.70 8.63 -0.97
CA ILE A 312 3.63 9.20 -1.96
C ILE A 312 3.14 10.59 -2.41
N ALA A 313 1.84 10.75 -2.66
CA ALA A 313 1.24 12.04 -2.99
C ALA A 313 1.41 13.07 -1.86
N LEU A 314 1.44 12.63 -0.59
CA LEU A 314 1.72 13.48 0.57
C LEU A 314 3.22 13.70 0.84
N GLY A 315 4.11 13.17 -0.01
CA GLY A 315 5.57 13.26 0.17
C GLY A 315 6.15 12.33 1.25
N ARG A 316 5.37 11.34 1.71
CA ARG A 316 5.71 10.40 2.79
C ARG A 316 6.17 9.04 2.26
N THR A 317 7.15 9.06 1.37
CA THR A 317 7.59 7.89 0.59
C THR A 317 8.08 6.72 1.45
N GLN A 318 8.85 7.02 2.50
CA GLN A 318 9.36 5.99 3.42
C GLN A 318 8.23 5.30 4.18
N GLN A 319 7.21 6.05 4.59
CA GLN A 319 6.01 5.48 5.19
C GLN A 319 5.25 4.60 4.18
N ALA A 320 5.17 5.00 2.91
CA ALA A 320 4.51 4.23 1.85
C ALA A 320 5.12 2.83 1.68
N LEU A 321 6.46 2.72 1.71
CA LEU A 321 7.16 1.43 1.61
C LEU A 321 6.74 0.46 2.71
N ARG A 322 6.54 0.93 3.94
CA ARG A 322 6.12 0.10 5.09
C ARG A 322 4.72 -0.50 4.94
N HIS A 323 3.90 0.05 4.05
CA HIS A 323 2.57 -0.47 3.76
C HIS A 323 2.56 -1.47 2.61
N ILE A 324 3.59 -1.48 1.77
CA ILE A 324 3.74 -2.43 0.66
C ILE A 324 4.64 -3.60 1.06
N LEU A 325 5.58 -3.34 1.97
CA LEU A 325 6.56 -4.29 2.45
C LEU A 325 6.29 -4.61 3.92
N ARG A 326 6.13 -5.90 4.22
CA ARG A 326 6.07 -6.42 5.59
C ARG A 326 7.16 -7.46 5.77
N TYR A 327 8.00 -7.27 6.78
CA TYR A 327 9.18 -8.12 7.01
C TYR A 327 10.05 -8.29 5.76
N ASP A 328 10.25 -7.20 5.02
CA ASP A 328 11.06 -7.18 3.79
C ASP A 328 10.47 -7.99 2.62
N HIS A 329 9.20 -8.37 2.71
CA HIS A 329 8.44 -9.07 1.67
C HIS A 329 7.26 -8.23 1.15
N LEU A 330 6.94 -8.37 -0.14
CA LEU A 330 5.75 -7.77 -0.74
C LEU A 330 4.47 -8.38 -0.15
N ILE A 331 3.53 -7.53 0.25
CA ILE A 331 2.19 -7.97 0.66
C ILE A 331 1.12 -7.80 -0.43
N VAL A 332 1.47 -7.07 -1.49
CA VAL A 332 0.64 -6.79 -2.67
C VAL A 332 1.01 -7.69 -3.84
N SER A 333 0.15 -7.77 -4.86
CA SER A 333 0.53 -8.48 -6.10
C SER A 333 1.66 -7.74 -6.85
N PRO A 334 2.42 -8.43 -7.74
CA PRO A 334 3.40 -7.77 -8.59
C PRO A 334 2.81 -6.60 -9.42
N GLU A 335 1.59 -6.72 -9.91
CA GLU A 335 0.91 -5.67 -10.70
C GLU A 335 0.59 -4.42 -9.88
N GLU A 336 0.08 -4.61 -8.65
CA GLU A 336 -0.11 -3.51 -7.70
C GLU A 336 1.22 -2.84 -7.36
N ALA A 337 2.27 -3.64 -7.13
CA ALA A 337 3.62 -3.14 -6.87
C ALA A 337 4.19 -2.35 -8.08
N PHE A 338 3.96 -2.80 -9.31
CA PHE A 338 4.37 -2.08 -10.52
C PHE A 338 3.73 -0.70 -10.60
N THR A 339 2.44 -0.59 -10.25
CA THR A 339 1.73 0.69 -10.21
C THR A 339 2.40 1.66 -9.25
N VAL A 340 2.77 1.19 -8.05
CA VAL A 340 3.48 2.02 -7.08
C VAL A 340 4.86 2.41 -7.59
N VAL A 341 5.60 1.49 -8.21
CA VAL A 341 6.92 1.79 -8.80
C VAL A 341 6.81 2.91 -9.83
N VAL A 342 5.82 2.88 -10.72
CA VAL A 342 5.61 3.94 -11.71
C VAL A 342 5.35 5.29 -11.03
N ILE A 343 4.49 5.32 -10.02
CA ILE A 343 4.20 6.53 -9.22
C ILE A 343 5.49 7.07 -8.56
N LEU A 344 6.32 6.20 -7.97
CA LEU A 344 7.59 6.59 -7.36
C LEU A 344 8.58 7.17 -8.37
N ILE A 345 8.69 6.56 -9.55
CA ILE A 345 9.56 7.05 -10.64
C ILE A 345 9.09 8.43 -11.11
N GLN A 346 7.78 8.62 -11.30
CA GLN A 346 7.17 9.91 -11.67
C GLN A 346 7.39 10.98 -10.58
N ALA A 347 7.32 10.59 -9.30
CA ALA A 347 7.64 11.43 -8.14
C ALA A 347 9.15 11.64 -7.90
N LYS A 348 10.02 11.10 -8.78
CA LYS A 348 11.49 11.16 -8.71
C LYS A 348 12.09 10.52 -7.44
N GLN A 349 11.37 9.57 -6.82
CA GLN A 349 11.80 8.81 -5.65
C GLN A 349 12.44 7.48 -6.09
N LEU A 350 13.60 7.57 -6.76
CA LEU A 350 14.20 6.42 -7.42
C LEU A 350 14.71 5.36 -6.43
N ALA A 351 15.27 5.75 -5.28
CA ALA A 351 15.81 4.79 -4.32
C ALA A 351 14.72 3.86 -3.76
N GLU A 352 13.57 4.41 -3.45
CA GLU A 352 12.39 3.68 -3.00
C GLU A 352 11.81 2.82 -4.13
N ALA A 353 11.77 3.32 -5.37
CA ALA A 353 11.35 2.53 -6.53
C ALA A 353 12.26 1.29 -6.72
N TRP A 354 13.57 1.47 -6.63
CA TRP A 354 14.55 0.38 -6.70
C TRP A 354 14.35 -0.66 -5.60
N THR A 355 14.06 -0.22 -4.38
CA THR A 355 13.76 -1.12 -3.26
C THR A 355 12.58 -2.04 -3.60
N ILE A 356 11.49 -1.51 -4.15
CA ILE A 356 10.33 -2.32 -4.55
C ILE A 356 10.67 -3.24 -5.73
N LEU A 357 11.37 -2.73 -6.75
CA LEU A 357 11.78 -3.51 -7.93
C LEU A 357 12.60 -4.75 -7.54
N GLU A 358 13.52 -4.62 -6.58
CA GLU A 358 14.29 -5.75 -6.04
C GLU A 358 13.37 -6.80 -5.38
N LYS A 359 12.36 -6.38 -4.61
CA LYS A 359 11.42 -7.31 -3.98
C LYS A 359 10.51 -8.00 -4.99
N ILE A 360 10.13 -7.30 -6.06
CA ILE A 360 9.38 -7.92 -7.15
C ILE A 360 10.25 -8.99 -7.81
N ASP A 361 11.52 -8.69 -8.11
CA ASP A 361 12.43 -9.65 -8.74
C ASP A 361 12.58 -10.93 -7.89
N ILE A 362 12.80 -10.79 -6.58
CA ILE A 362 12.85 -11.92 -5.64
C ILE A 362 11.55 -12.74 -5.67
N THR A 363 10.40 -12.06 -5.71
CA THR A 363 9.09 -12.71 -5.75
C THR A 363 8.88 -13.47 -7.05
N LEU A 364 9.22 -12.86 -8.20
CA LEU A 364 9.12 -13.49 -9.53
C LEU A 364 10.18 -14.59 -9.73
N ALA A 365 11.32 -14.52 -9.05
CA ALA A 365 12.30 -15.62 -8.99
C ALA A 365 11.69 -16.83 -8.29
N GLY A 366 11.11 -16.65 -7.10
CA GLY A 366 10.46 -17.71 -6.34
C GLY A 366 9.24 -18.33 -7.05
N LEU A 367 8.53 -17.57 -7.90
CA LEU A 367 7.45 -18.12 -8.74
C LEU A 367 7.99 -18.94 -9.92
N ALA A 368 9.12 -18.57 -10.50
CA ALA A 368 9.74 -19.26 -11.63
C ALA A 368 10.46 -20.56 -11.26
N GLU A 369 10.83 -20.73 -10.00
CA GLU A 369 11.49 -21.96 -9.51
C GLU A 369 10.52 -23.13 -9.28
N ARG A 370 9.21 -22.86 -9.29
CA ARG A 370 8.17 -23.88 -9.08
C ARG A 370 7.86 -24.61 -10.38
N GLU A 371 7.25 -25.78 -10.29
CA GLU A 371 6.66 -26.43 -11.47
C GLU A 371 5.50 -25.57 -11.97
N GLN A 372 5.48 -25.27 -13.26
CA GLN A 372 4.54 -24.34 -13.87
C GLN A 372 3.78 -25.02 -15.00
N SER A 373 2.48 -24.73 -15.09
CA SER A 373 1.72 -24.90 -16.32
C SER A 373 2.24 -23.95 -17.41
N LYS A 374 1.84 -24.20 -18.67
CA LYS A 374 2.20 -23.31 -19.79
C LYS A 374 1.66 -21.89 -19.58
N GLU A 375 0.44 -21.78 -19.06
CA GLU A 375 -0.22 -20.50 -18.78
C GLU A 375 0.53 -19.73 -17.69
N GLU A 376 0.90 -20.38 -16.59
CA GLU A 376 1.69 -19.76 -15.52
C GLU A 376 3.08 -19.33 -16.00
N PHE A 377 3.75 -20.13 -16.83
CA PHE A 377 5.03 -19.76 -17.42
C PHE A 377 4.92 -18.49 -18.27
N LEU A 378 3.89 -18.39 -19.11
CA LEU A 378 3.66 -17.21 -19.96
C LEU A 378 3.34 -15.97 -19.12
N TYR A 379 2.49 -16.14 -18.11
CA TYR A 379 2.14 -15.07 -17.17
C TYR A 379 3.36 -14.55 -16.39
N VAL A 380 4.15 -15.43 -15.76
CA VAL A 380 5.37 -15.04 -15.03
C VAL A 380 6.41 -14.42 -15.98
N THR A 381 6.51 -14.91 -17.21
CA THR A 381 7.41 -14.31 -18.23
C THR A 381 6.96 -12.91 -18.62
N SER A 382 5.66 -12.67 -18.77
CA SER A 382 5.10 -11.34 -19.02
C SER A 382 5.40 -10.38 -17.87
N LEU A 383 5.21 -10.80 -16.61
CA LEU A 383 5.57 -10.01 -15.44
C LEU A 383 7.07 -9.70 -15.38
N ARG A 384 7.95 -10.64 -15.78
CA ARG A 384 9.39 -10.38 -15.87
C ARG A 384 9.74 -9.35 -16.95
N LEU A 385 9.09 -9.39 -18.11
CA LEU A 385 9.26 -8.36 -19.13
C LEU A 385 8.80 -7.00 -18.63
N HIS A 386 7.71 -6.96 -17.88
CA HIS A 386 7.22 -5.76 -17.23
C HIS A 386 8.23 -5.24 -16.20
N LEU A 387 8.74 -6.08 -15.30
CA LEU A 387 9.79 -5.73 -14.36
C LEU A 387 11.01 -5.14 -15.10
N MET A 388 11.47 -5.79 -16.17
CA MET A 388 12.57 -5.32 -17.00
C MET A 388 12.28 -3.95 -17.64
N ALA A 389 11.05 -3.68 -18.08
CA ALA A 389 10.64 -2.38 -18.58
C ALA A 389 10.75 -1.29 -17.50
N LEU A 390 10.28 -1.56 -16.28
CA LEU A 390 10.32 -0.59 -15.19
C LEU A 390 11.73 -0.37 -14.63
N VAL A 391 12.56 -1.41 -14.56
CA VAL A 391 14.00 -1.26 -14.25
C VAL A 391 14.66 -0.31 -15.24
N LYS A 392 14.35 -0.44 -16.54
CA LYS A 392 14.87 0.48 -17.55
C LYS A 392 14.31 1.89 -17.41
N TYR A 393 13.02 2.02 -17.13
CA TYR A 393 12.37 3.32 -16.88
C TYR A 393 12.96 4.04 -15.66
N ALA A 394 13.36 3.30 -14.62
CA ALA A 394 14.08 3.81 -13.44
C ALA A 394 15.56 4.19 -13.71
N GLY A 395 16.03 4.09 -14.97
CA GLY A 395 17.40 4.39 -15.37
C GLY A 395 18.38 3.22 -15.26
N GLY A 396 17.89 2.01 -15.03
CA GLY A 396 18.69 0.79 -14.94
C GLY A 396 19.12 0.21 -16.28
N GLU A 397 20.20 -0.58 -16.27
CA GLU A 397 20.63 -1.35 -17.44
C GLU A 397 19.89 -2.68 -17.55
N VAL A 398 19.32 -2.96 -18.73
CA VAL A 398 18.52 -4.16 -18.97
C VAL A 398 18.91 -4.83 -20.27
N ARG A 399 18.99 -6.16 -20.24
CA ARG A 399 19.36 -6.99 -21.40
C ARG A 399 18.17 -7.81 -21.91
N PHE A 400 17.26 -7.17 -22.65
CA PHE A 400 16.09 -7.84 -23.21
C PHE A 400 16.41 -8.91 -24.25
N LYS A 401 17.38 -8.67 -25.15
CA LYS A 401 17.71 -9.61 -26.25
C LYS A 401 18.11 -11.00 -25.72
N PRO A 402 19.07 -11.14 -24.78
CA PRO A 402 19.38 -12.44 -24.19
C PRO A 402 18.19 -13.12 -23.51
N PHE A 403 17.35 -12.35 -22.83
CA PHE A 403 16.15 -12.86 -22.18
C PHE A 403 15.18 -13.49 -23.20
N LEU A 404 14.82 -12.77 -24.26
CA LEU A 404 13.95 -13.29 -25.32
C LEU A 404 14.55 -14.51 -26.04
N VAL A 405 15.88 -14.55 -26.24
CA VAL A 405 16.56 -15.72 -26.81
C VAL A 405 16.42 -16.95 -25.91
N ASN A 406 16.52 -16.78 -24.58
CA ASN A 406 16.33 -17.87 -23.64
C ASN A 406 14.88 -18.37 -23.64
N ILE A 407 13.90 -17.46 -23.62
CA ILE A 407 12.48 -17.83 -23.71
C ILE A 407 12.21 -18.60 -25.02
N ARG A 408 12.75 -18.15 -26.15
CA ARG A 408 12.65 -18.85 -27.43
C ARG A 408 13.19 -20.28 -27.37
N ARG A 409 14.30 -20.51 -26.66
CA ARG A 409 14.86 -21.87 -26.46
C ARG A 409 13.95 -22.74 -25.60
N ILE A 410 13.34 -22.16 -24.55
CA ILE A 410 12.42 -22.88 -23.66
C ILE A 410 11.18 -23.32 -24.43
N ILE A 411 10.49 -22.40 -25.11
CA ILE A 411 9.25 -22.74 -25.84
C ILE A 411 9.50 -23.69 -27.02
N ALA A 412 10.68 -23.63 -27.65
CA ALA A 412 11.07 -24.53 -28.74
C ALA A 412 11.51 -25.92 -28.26
N HIS A 413 11.66 -26.14 -26.95
CA HIS A 413 12.07 -27.44 -26.43
C HIS A 413 10.97 -28.50 -26.66
N PRO A 414 11.29 -29.68 -27.22
CA PRO A 414 10.27 -30.68 -27.58
C PRO A 414 9.36 -31.14 -26.43
N GLU A 415 9.91 -31.19 -25.21
CA GLU A 415 9.16 -31.62 -24.01
C GLU A 415 8.04 -30.64 -23.62
N ASN A 416 8.15 -29.37 -24.00
CA ASN A 416 7.19 -28.32 -23.66
C ASN A 416 5.98 -28.30 -24.61
N ARG A 417 6.02 -29.05 -25.72
CA ARG A 417 4.87 -29.30 -26.63
C ARG A 417 4.15 -28.02 -27.10
N PHE A 418 4.85 -26.93 -27.38
CA PHE A 418 4.27 -25.77 -28.08
C PHE A 418 4.25 -26.02 -29.59
N SER A 419 3.16 -25.70 -30.28
CA SER A 419 3.11 -25.74 -31.75
C SER A 419 4.03 -24.67 -32.34
N ALA A 420 4.47 -24.84 -33.59
CA ALA A 420 5.32 -23.85 -34.25
C ALA A 420 4.63 -22.47 -34.35
N ASP A 421 3.33 -22.46 -34.64
CA ASP A 421 2.54 -21.23 -34.72
C ASP A 421 2.44 -20.54 -33.35
N ALA A 422 2.16 -21.30 -32.27
CA ALA A 422 2.11 -20.75 -30.92
C ALA A 422 3.47 -20.20 -30.46
N GLN A 423 4.57 -20.90 -30.78
CA GLN A 423 5.92 -20.41 -30.47
C GLN A 423 6.18 -19.05 -31.13
N GLN A 424 5.70 -18.88 -32.36
CA GLN A 424 5.88 -17.64 -33.08
C GLN A 424 5.03 -16.50 -32.50
N GLU A 425 3.76 -16.75 -32.20
CA GLU A 425 2.85 -15.79 -31.56
C GLU A 425 3.41 -15.29 -30.23
N ILE A 426 3.84 -16.21 -29.35
CA ILE A 426 4.41 -15.88 -28.04
C ILE A 426 5.64 -14.96 -28.18
N ILE A 427 6.53 -15.23 -29.15
CA ILE A 427 7.71 -14.39 -29.36
C ILE A 427 7.34 -13.02 -29.92
N GLN A 428 6.34 -12.93 -30.79
CA GLN A 428 5.84 -11.65 -31.30
C GLN A 428 5.21 -10.82 -30.18
N GLU A 429 4.41 -11.44 -29.32
CA GLU A 429 3.80 -10.81 -28.16
C GLU A 429 4.86 -10.27 -27.18
N PHE A 430 5.86 -11.08 -26.82
CA PHE A 430 6.94 -10.64 -25.93
C PHE A 430 7.85 -9.57 -26.55
N LEU A 431 8.09 -9.61 -27.86
CA LEU A 431 8.79 -8.54 -28.56
C LEU A 431 7.95 -7.25 -28.57
N GLY A 432 6.65 -7.37 -28.83
CA GLY A 432 5.70 -6.26 -28.80
C GLY A 432 5.62 -5.62 -27.42
N ASN A 433 5.61 -6.42 -26.35
CA ASN A 433 5.66 -5.95 -24.96
C ASN A 433 6.94 -5.13 -24.69
N MET A 434 8.11 -5.65 -25.06
CA MET A 434 9.40 -4.96 -24.91
C MET A 434 9.44 -3.62 -25.66
N LEU A 435 8.97 -3.58 -26.91
CA LEU A 435 9.01 -2.36 -27.71
C LEU A 435 7.89 -1.38 -27.35
N GLY A 436 6.73 -1.89 -26.97
CA GLY A 436 5.58 -1.11 -26.52
C GLY A 436 5.85 -0.40 -25.20
N SER A 437 6.52 -1.07 -24.26
CA SER A 437 7.00 -0.43 -23.03
C SER A 437 8.03 0.67 -23.30
N ALA A 438 8.97 0.45 -24.23
CA ALA A 438 9.93 1.50 -24.62
C ALA A 438 9.22 2.73 -25.24
N LEU A 439 8.16 2.50 -26.04
CA LEU A 439 7.36 3.59 -26.59
C LEU A 439 6.60 4.34 -25.48
N CYS A 440 6.01 3.63 -24.52
CA CYS A 440 5.24 4.24 -23.43
C CYS A 440 6.13 4.99 -22.43
N PHE A 441 7.16 4.34 -21.89
CA PHE A 441 7.96 4.86 -20.78
C PHE A 441 9.12 5.78 -21.23
N GLU A 442 9.73 5.50 -22.39
CA GLU A 442 10.90 6.24 -22.86
C GLU A 442 10.59 7.16 -24.04
N GLY A 443 9.39 7.05 -24.62
CA GLY A 443 9.02 7.77 -25.85
C GLY A 443 9.85 7.34 -27.07
N VAL A 444 10.42 6.13 -27.05
CA VAL A 444 11.29 5.61 -28.10
C VAL A 444 10.52 4.61 -28.96
N TYR A 445 10.46 4.88 -30.25
CA TYR A 445 9.97 3.95 -31.26
C TYR A 445 11.12 3.43 -32.11
N THR A 446 11.27 2.11 -32.18
CA THR A 446 12.19 1.43 -33.11
C THR A 446 11.49 1.28 -34.45
N SER A 447 11.98 1.99 -35.48
CA SER A 447 11.38 1.95 -36.82
C SER A 447 11.43 0.54 -37.41
N PHE A 448 10.52 0.27 -38.37
CA PHE A 448 10.41 -1.02 -39.03
C PHE A 448 11.76 -1.63 -39.47
N ASN A 449 12.64 -0.84 -40.10
CA ASN A 449 13.91 -1.31 -40.66
C ASN A 449 14.89 -1.86 -39.62
N GLU A 450 14.66 -1.57 -38.34
CA GLU A 450 15.52 -1.94 -37.21
C GLU A 450 14.88 -3.00 -36.30
N LEU A 451 13.65 -3.45 -36.63
CA LEU A 451 12.99 -4.50 -35.87
C LEU A 451 13.76 -5.83 -35.97
N PRO A 452 13.99 -6.53 -34.85
CA PRO A 452 14.73 -7.79 -34.83
C PRO A 452 13.86 -8.97 -35.29
N LEU A 453 13.26 -8.86 -36.48
CA LEU A 453 12.45 -9.91 -37.08
C LEU A 453 13.33 -10.94 -37.81
N PRO A 454 12.85 -12.20 -37.97
CA PRO A 454 13.53 -13.19 -38.81
C PRO A 454 13.81 -12.64 -40.22
N ALA A 455 14.97 -12.95 -40.80
CA ALA A 455 15.36 -12.46 -42.13
C ALA A 455 14.41 -12.90 -43.27
N ASN A 456 13.56 -13.89 -43.00
CA ASN A 456 12.53 -14.43 -43.89
C ASN A 456 11.09 -14.14 -43.39
N ALA A 457 10.91 -13.20 -42.46
CA ALA A 457 9.58 -12.83 -41.99
C ALA A 457 8.75 -12.28 -43.15
N ASN A 458 7.56 -12.86 -43.38
CA ASN A 458 6.65 -12.37 -44.41
C ASN A 458 6.02 -11.03 -43.96
N ARG A 459 5.42 -10.29 -44.91
CA ARG A 459 4.79 -8.99 -44.62
C ARG A 459 3.68 -9.07 -43.57
N GLN A 460 2.90 -10.14 -43.57
CA GLN A 460 1.88 -10.40 -42.57
C GLN A 460 2.48 -10.44 -41.14
N GLN A 461 3.53 -11.22 -40.93
CA GLN A 461 4.23 -11.32 -39.64
C GLN A 461 4.83 -9.99 -39.18
N GLN A 462 5.23 -9.13 -40.12
CA GLN A 462 5.73 -7.80 -39.82
C GLN A 462 4.63 -6.87 -39.30
N VAL A 463 3.47 -6.89 -39.96
CA VAL A 463 2.27 -6.14 -39.54
C VAL A 463 1.81 -6.58 -38.15
N LEU A 464 1.79 -7.89 -37.88
CA LEU A 464 1.40 -8.43 -36.55
C LEU A 464 2.35 -8.00 -35.43
N ALA A 465 3.66 -7.92 -35.71
CA ALA A 465 4.64 -7.45 -34.74
C ALA A 465 4.43 -5.97 -34.41
N LEU A 466 4.29 -5.11 -35.42
CA LEU A 466 4.01 -3.67 -35.23
C LEU A 466 2.68 -3.44 -34.50
N ARG A 467 1.64 -4.22 -34.85
CA ARG A 467 0.37 -4.24 -34.12
C ARG A 467 0.57 -4.56 -32.64
N SER A 468 1.36 -5.59 -32.32
CA SER A 468 1.64 -5.97 -30.94
C SER A 468 2.36 -4.85 -30.17
N VAL A 469 3.29 -4.12 -30.80
CA VAL A 469 3.92 -2.92 -30.21
C VAL A 469 2.85 -1.88 -29.82
N LEU A 470 1.93 -1.58 -30.74
CA LEU A 470 0.86 -0.61 -30.50
C LEU A 470 -0.05 -1.04 -29.34
N LEU A 471 -0.50 -2.30 -29.34
CA LEU A 471 -1.38 -2.84 -28.31
C LEU A 471 -0.74 -2.76 -26.92
N HIS A 472 0.51 -3.19 -26.78
CA HIS A 472 1.19 -3.12 -25.48
C HIS A 472 1.50 -1.69 -25.05
N ALA A 473 1.92 -0.82 -25.97
CA ALA A 473 2.11 0.60 -25.64
C ALA A 473 0.81 1.23 -25.12
N HIS A 474 -0.33 0.94 -25.76
CA HIS A 474 -1.62 1.42 -25.32
C HIS A 474 -2.04 0.82 -23.96
N SER A 475 -1.80 -0.47 -23.72
CA SER A 475 -2.06 -1.10 -22.41
C SER A 475 -1.27 -0.41 -21.31
N TYR A 476 0.06 -0.26 -21.47
CA TYR A 476 0.91 0.42 -20.49
C TYR A 476 0.45 1.86 -20.22
N ALA A 477 0.08 2.59 -21.27
CA ALA A 477 -0.43 3.95 -21.16
C ALA A 477 -1.75 4.00 -20.36
N SER A 478 -2.67 3.08 -20.63
CA SER A 478 -3.95 2.97 -19.90
C SER A 478 -3.75 2.59 -18.43
N ASP A 479 -2.96 1.54 -18.18
CA ASP A 479 -2.70 0.97 -16.85
C ASP A 479 -2.05 1.98 -15.92
N TYR A 480 -1.17 2.84 -16.45
CA TYR A 480 -0.42 3.83 -15.69
C TYR A 480 -0.88 5.28 -15.86
N GLY A 481 -1.95 5.52 -16.62
CA GLY A 481 -2.44 6.87 -16.90
C GLY A 481 -1.39 7.76 -17.57
N MET A 482 -0.59 7.20 -18.48
CA MET A 482 0.44 7.93 -19.23
C MET A 482 -0.06 8.30 -20.63
N THR A 483 0.37 9.46 -21.13
CA THR A 483 0.08 9.87 -22.52
C THR A 483 1.14 9.32 -23.46
N LEU A 484 0.73 8.64 -24.53
CA LEU A 484 1.65 8.21 -25.58
C LEU A 484 2.12 9.41 -26.43
N PRO A 485 3.38 9.43 -26.88
CA PRO A 485 3.87 10.52 -27.73
C PRO A 485 3.26 10.43 -29.14
N ASN A 486 2.32 11.33 -29.44
CA ASN A 486 1.58 11.39 -30.71
C ASN A 486 2.49 11.26 -31.94
N ALA A 487 3.58 12.02 -31.99
CA ALA A 487 4.52 11.98 -33.13
C ALA A 487 5.15 10.60 -33.36
N LYS A 488 5.35 9.78 -32.32
CA LYS A 488 5.89 8.42 -32.46
C LYS A 488 4.81 7.41 -32.82
N VAL A 489 3.62 7.58 -32.25
CA VAL A 489 2.45 6.77 -32.60
C VAL A 489 2.09 6.97 -34.08
N GLU A 490 2.13 8.19 -34.60
CA GLU A 490 1.93 8.50 -36.02
C GLU A 490 2.93 7.77 -36.93
N VAL A 491 4.21 7.73 -36.53
CA VAL A 491 5.24 6.99 -37.28
C VAL A 491 4.98 5.49 -37.25
N LEU A 492 4.61 4.93 -36.10
CA LEU A 492 4.23 3.51 -35.97
C LEU A 492 3.01 3.18 -36.86
N LEU A 493 1.97 4.03 -36.84
CA LEU A 493 0.81 3.86 -37.71
C LEU A 493 1.19 3.93 -39.19
N SER A 494 2.07 4.86 -39.58
CA SER A 494 2.58 4.96 -40.96
C SER A 494 3.39 3.73 -41.37
N ASP A 495 4.18 3.15 -40.46
CA ASP A 495 4.92 1.91 -40.73
C ASP A 495 3.96 0.73 -40.91
N ILE A 496 2.89 0.65 -40.10
CA ILE A 496 1.84 -0.36 -40.27
C ILE A 496 1.17 -0.19 -41.64
N GLU A 497 0.76 1.03 -42.01
CA GLU A 497 0.15 1.33 -43.32
C GLU A 497 1.04 0.92 -44.49
N HIS A 498 2.36 1.17 -44.40
CA HIS A 498 3.30 0.85 -45.48
C HIS A 498 3.51 -0.66 -45.68
N GLN A 499 3.34 -1.48 -44.63
CA GLN A 499 3.52 -2.93 -44.72
C GLN A 499 2.24 -3.68 -45.14
N ILE A 500 1.08 -3.01 -45.16
CA ILE A 500 -0.19 -3.56 -45.64
C ILE A 500 -0.23 -3.51 -47.17
N ASP A 501 0.51 -4.41 -47.80
CA ASP A 501 0.43 -4.67 -49.24
C ASP A 501 -0.36 -5.96 -49.56
N THR A 502 -0.70 -6.75 -48.54
CA THR A 502 -1.44 -8.01 -48.64
C THR A 502 -2.60 -7.97 -47.65
N PRO A 503 -3.83 -8.37 -48.03
CA PRO A 503 -4.98 -8.34 -47.13
C PRO A 503 -4.69 -9.10 -45.85
N ILE A 504 -5.01 -8.50 -44.71
CA ILE A 504 -4.90 -9.14 -43.39
C ILE A 504 -5.87 -10.33 -43.37
N VAL A 505 -5.39 -11.48 -42.92
CA VAL A 505 -6.21 -12.70 -42.86
C VAL A 505 -7.22 -12.53 -41.71
N PRO A 506 -8.49 -12.98 -41.86
CA PRO A 506 -9.50 -12.82 -40.81
C PRO A 506 -9.11 -13.37 -39.43
N THR A 507 -8.25 -14.41 -39.38
CA THR A 507 -7.72 -14.98 -38.12
C THR A 507 -6.85 -14.00 -37.34
N ASP A 508 -6.31 -12.99 -38.00
CA ASP A 508 -5.41 -11.99 -37.42
C ASP A 508 -6.14 -10.69 -37.06
N THR A 509 -7.43 -10.60 -37.41
CA THR A 509 -8.29 -9.49 -37.05
C THR A 509 -8.98 -9.79 -35.73
N ASN A 510 -8.94 -8.84 -34.80
CA ASN A 510 -9.70 -8.92 -33.57
C ASN A 510 -10.22 -7.54 -33.18
N LEU A 511 -11.30 -7.53 -32.41
CA LEU A 511 -11.96 -6.29 -32.00
C LEU A 511 -11.02 -5.38 -31.19
N ALA A 512 -10.19 -5.95 -30.31
CA ALA A 512 -9.24 -5.19 -29.51
C ALA A 512 -8.26 -4.34 -30.36
N THR A 513 -7.80 -4.88 -31.49
CA THR A 513 -6.94 -4.15 -32.43
C THR A 513 -7.68 -3.01 -33.10
N VAL A 514 -8.89 -3.28 -33.60
CA VAL A 514 -9.74 -2.25 -34.21
C VAL A 514 -10.01 -1.12 -33.21
N ASP A 515 -10.28 -1.50 -31.95
CA ASP A 515 -10.58 -0.58 -30.88
C ASP A 515 -9.42 0.35 -30.55
N VAL A 516 -8.21 -0.21 -30.40
CA VAL A 516 -6.99 0.56 -30.16
C VAL A 516 -6.67 1.46 -31.34
N LEU A 517 -6.78 0.98 -32.58
CA LEU A 517 -6.56 1.80 -33.78
C LEU A 517 -7.49 3.02 -33.82
N ILE A 518 -8.77 2.84 -33.49
CA ILE A 518 -9.73 3.94 -33.39
C ILE A 518 -9.33 4.90 -32.26
N ALA A 519 -8.93 4.37 -31.09
CA ALA A 519 -8.56 5.17 -29.93
C ALA A 519 -7.32 6.05 -30.20
N VAL A 520 -6.30 5.53 -30.87
CA VAL A 520 -5.05 6.25 -31.18
C VAL A 520 -5.12 7.13 -32.43
N GLY A 521 -6.30 7.25 -33.06
CA GLY A 521 -6.50 8.15 -34.21
C GLY A 521 -6.00 7.61 -35.55
N ALA A 522 -6.03 6.29 -35.77
CA ALA A 522 -5.70 5.69 -37.06
C ALA A 522 -6.66 6.14 -38.18
N LYS A 523 -6.16 6.19 -39.43
CA LYS A 523 -6.97 6.56 -40.59
C LYS A 523 -8.09 5.54 -40.84
N PRO A 524 -9.26 5.96 -41.36
CA PRO A 524 -10.37 5.05 -41.66
C PRO A 524 -10.01 3.87 -42.56
N ALA A 525 -9.11 4.07 -43.53
CA ALA A 525 -8.65 2.99 -44.41
C ALA A 525 -7.90 1.89 -43.64
N LEU A 526 -7.01 2.27 -42.72
CA LEU A 526 -6.26 1.32 -41.90
C LEU A 526 -7.18 0.53 -40.97
N VAL A 527 -8.13 1.21 -40.32
CA VAL A 527 -9.13 0.57 -39.46
C VAL A 527 -9.98 -0.43 -40.26
N ALA A 528 -10.35 -0.10 -41.50
CA ALA A 528 -11.15 -0.98 -42.36
C ALA A 528 -10.41 -2.30 -42.69
N GLU A 529 -9.11 -2.26 -42.92
CA GLU A 529 -8.29 -3.46 -43.18
C GLU A 529 -8.27 -4.42 -41.98
N PHE A 530 -8.10 -3.88 -40.77
CA PHE A 530 -8.12 -4.69 -39.54
C PHE A 530 -9.52 -5.09 -39.07
N ALA A 531 -10.56 -4.46 -39.60
CA ALA A 531 -11.95 -4.84 -39.35
C ALA A 531 -12.45 -5.96 -40.28
N ASN A 532 -11.74 -6.25 -41.38
CA ASN A 532 -12.18 -7.20 -42.38
C ASN A 532 -12.23 -8.64 -41.83
N GLY A 533 -13.43 -9.21 -41.73
CA GLY A 533 -13.65 -10.53 -41.13
C GLY A 533 -13.93 -10.52 -39.63
N THR A 534 -13.91 -9.34 -38.97
CA THR A 534 -14.41 -9.16 -37.61
C THR A 534 -15.93 -8.94 -37.64
N ALA A 535 -16.66 -9.60 -36.74
CA ALA A 535 -18.10 -9.38 -36.61
C ALA A 535 -18.37 -8.03 -35.94
N LEU A 536 -18.74 -7.01 -36.73
CA LEU A 536 -19.05 -5.66 -36.22
C LEU A 536 -20.55 -5.39 -36.07
N ASP A 537 -21.43 -6.27 -36.55
CA ASP A 537 -22.88 -6.09 -36.49
C ASP A 537 -23.45 -6.38 -35.08
N GLY A 538 -23.03 -5.61 -34.08
CA GLY A 538 -23.57 -5.64 -32.74
C GLY A 538 -24.90 -4.88 -32.67
N ALA A 539 -26.04 -5.55 -32.88
CA ALA A 539 -27.35 -4.87 -32.84
C ALA A 539 -27.85 -4.58 -31.42
N ALA A 540 -27.39 -5.31 -30.40
CA ALA A 540 -27.85 -5.23 -29.02
C ALA A 540 -26.67 -5.01 -28.06
N LEU A 541 -26.90 -4.17 -27.05
CA LEU A 541 -25.98 -3.97 -25.93
C LEU A 541 -26.46 -4.82 -24.75
N PRO A 542 -25.89 -6.01 -24.52
CA PRO A 542 -26.28 -6.84 -23.39
C PRO A 542 -25.92 -6.15 -22.08
N CYS A 543 -26.85 -6.09 -21.13
CA CYS A 543 -26.61 -5.44 -19.84
C CYS A 543 -26.32 -6.45 -18.72
N TYR A 544 -26.60 -7.74 -18.94
CA TYR A 544 -26.50 -8.80 -17.94
C TYR A 544 -26.23 -10.15 -18.60
N THR A 545 -25.79 -11.12 -17.79
CA THR A 545 -25.43 -12.47 -18.24
C THR A 545 -26.68 -13.33 -18.51
N LYS A 546 -26.63 -14.65 -18.32
CA LYS A 546 -27.86 -15.47 -18.28
C LYS A 546 -28.72 -15.17 -17.03
N ASN A 547 -28.11 -14.66 -15.96
CA ASN A 547 -28.79 -14.30 -14.72
C ASN A 547 -28.95 -12.77 -14.64
N ARG A 548 -30.18 -12.27 -14.56
CA ARG A 548 -30.47 -10.82 -14.47
C ARG A 548 -29.88 -10.16 -13.22
N ALA A 549 -29.53 -10.93 -12.19
CA ALA A 549 -28.87 -10.37 -11.01
C ALA A 549 -27.38 -10.06 -11.24
N VAL A 550 -26.77 -10.55 -12.34
CA VAL A 550 -25.35 -10.42 -12.63
C VAL A 550 -25.16 -9.59 -13.91
N PRO A 551 -24.75 -8.31 -13.78
CA PRO A 551 -24.38 -7.46 -14.91
C PRO A 551 -23.24 -8.08 -15.73
N ASP A 552 -23.21 -7.81 -17.03
CA ASP A 552 -22.20 -8.34 -17.96
C ASP A 552 -21.40 -7.19 -18.56
N GLU A 553 -20.48 -6.63 -17.77
CA GLU A 553 -19.65 -5.48 -18.17
C GLU A 553 -18.80 -5.82 -19.41
N ALA A 554 -18.25 -7.04 -19.48
CA ALA A 554 -17.43 -7.48 -20.59
C ALA A 554 -18.22 -7.59 -21.91
N ALA A 555 -19.41 -8.20 -21.88
CA ALA A 555 -20.24 -8.29 -23.09
C ALA A 555 -20.81 -6.92 -23.49
N PHE A 556 -21.12 -6.05 -22.52
CA PHE A 556 -21.52 -4.67 -22.81
C PHE A 556 -20.40 -3.90 -23.51
N ASP A 557 -19.18 -4.00 -22.99
CA ASP A 557 -18.00 -3.34 -23.55
C ASP A 557 -17.66 -3.85 -24.94
N GLU A 558 -17.65 -5.17 -25.15
CA GLU A 558 -17.42 -5.77 -26.47
C GLU A 558 -18.47 -5.27 -27.49
N ALA A 559 -19.76 -5.28 -27.12
CA ALA A 559 -20.83 -4.78 -27.98
C ALA A 559 -20.73 -3.26 -28.24
N PHE A 560 -20.30 -2.47 -27.25
CA PHE A 560 -20.05 -1.04 -27.43
C PHE A 560 -18.91 -0.79 -28.40
N GLN A 561 -17.80 -1.52 -28.28
CA GLN A 561 -16.65 -1.43 -29.19
C GLN A 561 -17.03 -1.83 -30.62
N GLN A 562 -17.84 -2.88 -30.79
CA GLN A 562 -18.40 -3.26 -32.10
C GLN A 562 -19.20 -2.12 -32.72
N LEU A 563 -20.16 -1.54 -31.97
CA LEU A 563 -20.97 -0.41 -32.42
C LEU A 563 -20.11 0.81 -32.78
N ARG A 564 -19.14 1.15 -31.93
CA ARG A 564 -18.20 2.25 -32.17
C ARG A 564 -17.45 2.05 -33.48
N ALA A 565 -16.91 0.85 -33.71
CA ALA A 565 -16.22 0.51 -34.95
C ALA A 565 -17.17 0.59 -36.17
N THR A 566 -18.41 0.13 -36.04
CA THR A 566 -19.43 0.27 -37.10
C THR A 566 -19.64 1.74 -37.48
N PHE A 567 -19.87 2.61 -36.49
CA PHE A 567 -20.14 4.03 -36.75
C PHE A 567 -18.91 4.80 -37.19
N PHE A 568 -17.72 4.38 -36.77
CA PHE A 568 -16.46 4.93 -37.26
C PHE A 568 -16.21 4.60 -38.74
N LEU A 569 -16.58 3.40 -39.21
CA LEU A 569 -16.35 2.96 -40.59
C LEU A 569 -17.41 3.44 -41.59
N HIS A 570 -18.67 3.58 -41.17
CA HIS A 570 -19.81 3.84 -42.05
C HIS A 570 -20.48 5.21 -41.81
N GLU A 571 -20.25 6.18 -42.71
CA GLU A 571 -20.78 7.56 -42.60
C GLU A 571 -22.29 7.69 -42.88
N ASP A 572 -22.88 6.73 -43.57
CA ASP A 572 -24.28 6.74 -44.02
C ASP A 572 -25.28 6.32 -42.92
N ARG A 573 -24.77 5.96 -41.74
CA ARG A 573 -25.60 5.49 -40.62
C ARG A 573 -26.32 6.65 -39.94
N VAL A 574 -27.65 6.51 -39.89
CA VAL A 574 -28.56 7.49 -39.29
C VAL A 574 -28.31 7.62 -37.78
N GLN A 575 -28.35 8.87 -37.31
CA GLN A 575 -28.30 9.22 -35.89
C GLN A 575 -29.35 8.42 -35.07
N PRO A 576 -28.95 7.71 -34.01
CA PRO A 576 -29.86 6.90 -33.20
C PRO A 576 -30.96 7.72 -32.50
N ILE A 577 -32.13 7.11 -32.33
CA ILE A 577 -33.25 7.69 -31.56
C ILE A 577 -33.12 7.26 -30.10
N LEU A 578 -33.10 8.25 -29.21
CA LEU A 578 -33.10 8.03 -27.76
C LEU A 578 -34.51 7.68 -27.27
N GLN A 579 -34.59 6.72 -26.36
CA GLN A 579 -35.81 6.39 -25.64
C GLN A 579 -35.68 6.84 -24.18
N PRO A 580 -36.60 7.66 -23.66
CA PRO A 580 -36.57 8.01 -22.24
C PRO A 580 -36.91 6.76 -21.39
N PRO A 581 -36.26 6.60 -20.22
CA PRO A 581 -36.54 5.50 -19.33
C PRO A 581 -37.91 5.64 -18.65
N THR A 582 -38.65 4.55 -18.59
CA THR A 582 -39.92 4.34 -17.91
C THR A 582 -39.84 3.03 -17.13
N ASP A 583 -40.83 2.79 -16.26
CA ASP A 583 -40.91 1.59 -15.42
C ASP A 583 -40.79 0.27 -16.22
N THR A 584 -41.24 0.24 -17.47
CA THR A 584 -41.28 -0.97 -18.30
C THR A 584 -40.21 -1.02 -19.39
N ASN A 585 -39.56 0.09 -19.72
CA ASN A 585 -38.59 0.16 -20.83
C ASN A 585 -37.18 0.60 -20.40
N TRP A 586 -36.90 0.73 -19.10
CA TRP A 586 -35.62 1.24 -18.59
C TRP A 586 -34.40 0.54 -19.23
N GLU A 587 -34.47 -0.77 -19.44
CA GLU A 587 -33.39 -1.55 -20.05
C GLU A 587 -33.14 -1.15 -21.51
N SER A 588 -34.21 -1.10 -22.32
CA SER A 588 -34.09 -0.67 -23.72
C SER A 588 -33.73 0.82 -23.85
N ALA A 589 -34.13 1.63 -22.87
CA ALA A 589 -33.70 3.02 -22.77
C ALA A 589 -32.18 3.12 -22.57
N LEU A 590 -31.61 2.40 -21.59
CA LEU A 590 -30.14 2.35 -21.38
C LEU A 590 -29.39 1.82 -22.61
N GLN A 591 -29.91 0.79 -23.28
CA GLN A 591 -29.35 0.32 -24.55
C GLN A 591 -29.40 1.39 -25.65
N SER A 592 -30.48 2.18 -25.72
CA SER A 592 -30.58 3.29 -26.67
C SER A 592 -29.56 4.39 -26.38
N PHE A 593 -29.27 4.68 -25.10
CA PHE A 593 -28.21 5.61 -24.70
C PHE A 593 -26.83 5.07 -25.09
N GLY A 594 -26.53 3.81 -24.76
CA GLY A 594 -25.25 3.20 -25.13
C GLY A 594 -25.00 3.23 -26.64
N ARG A 595 -26.03 2.95 -27.45
CA ARG A 595 -25.94 3.03 -28.91
C ARG A 595 -25.75 4.46 -29.41
N ALA A 596 -26.43 5.44 -28.81
CA ALA A 596 -26.27 6.85 -29.16
C ALA A 596 -24.87 7.37 -28.79
N ILE A 597 -24.33 6.96 -27.64
CA ILE A 597 -22.97 7.32 -27.21
C ILE A 597 -21.94 6.64 -28.12
N ALA A 598 -22.12 5.37 -28.49
CA ALA A 598 -21.25 4.69 -29.46
C ALA A 598 -21.26 5.37 -30.84
N TRP A 599 -22.43 5.87 -31.28
CA TRP A 599 -22.53 6.68 -32.49
C TRP A 599 -21.75 7.99 -32.36
N CYS A 600 -21.89 8.70 -31.24
CA CYS A 600 -21.14 9.93 -31.00
C CYS A 600 -19.62 9.66 -30.99
N ASP A 601 -19.18 8.61 -30.29
CA ASP A 601 -17.77 8.24 -30.14
C ASP A 601 -17.14 7.87 -31.49
N GLY A 602 -17.72 6.91 -32.22
CA GLY A 602 -17.22 6.51 -33.54
C GLY A 602 -17.23 7.65 -34.57
N THR A 603 -18.31 8.44 -34.59
CA THR A 603 -18.45 9.57 -35.52
C THR A 603 -17.46 10.68 -35.21
N ALA A 604 -17.29 11.04 -33.94
CA ALA A 604 -16.35 12.09 -33.53
C ALA A 604 -14.91 11.70 -33.81
N ARG A 605 -14.48 10.48 -33.45
CA ARG A 605 -13.12 10.01 -33.73
C ARG A 605 -12.80 9.99 -35.22
N ARG A 606 -13.75 9.57 -36.06
CA ARG A 606 -13.60 9.67 -37.53
C ARG A 606 -13.49 11.13 -37.99
N ALA A 607 -14.32 12.01 -37.46
CA ALA A 607 -14.30 13.42 -37.80
C ALA A 607 -12.98 14.10 -37.37
N SER A 608 -12.42 13.75 -36.22
CA SER A 608 -11.12 14.23 -35.73
C SER A 608 -9.98 13.82 -36.69
N THR A 609 -9.94 12.55 -37.10
CA THR A 609 -8.89 12.05 -38.03
C THR A 609 -9.00 12.61 -39.44
N THR A 610 -10.20 13.04 -39.85
CA THR A 610 -10.46 13.64 -41.17
C THR A 610 -10.57 15.17 -41.15
N ALA A 611 -10.30 15.80 -40.00
CA ALA A 611 -10.43 17.24 -39.77
C ALA A 611 -11.82 17.83 -40.16
N ASN A 612 -12.90 17.06 -39.93
CA ASN A 612 -14.27 17.45 -40.27
C ASN A 612 -14.98 18.17 -39.12
N GLN A 613 -14.72 19.47 -38.97
CA GLN A 613 -15.28 20.27 -37.87
C GLN A 613 -16.81 20.29 -37.84
N ARG A 614 -17.47 20.33 -38.99
CA ARG A 614 -18.94 20.34 -39.07
C ARG A 614 -19.56 19.12 -38.39
N LYS A 615 -18.93 17.96 -38.55
CA LYS A 615 -19.41 16.70 -37.97
C LYS A 615 -19.12 16.63 -36.47
N LEU A 616 -18.00 17.20 -36.01
CA LEU A 616 -17.72 17.38 -34.58
C LEU A 616 -18.76 18.29 -33.91
N ASP A 617 -19.13 19.41 -34.55
CA ASP A 617 -20.17 20.31 -34.04
C ASP A 617 -21.56 19.62 -34.00
N GLU A 618 -21.88 18.78 -34.99
CA GLU A 618 -23.10 17.97 -35.00
C GLU A 618 -23.16 17.00 -33.81
N VAL A 619 -22.06 16.27 -33.54
CA VAL A 619 -21.96 15.36 -32.40
C VAL A 619 -22.05 16.13 -31.08
N ARG A 620 -21.33 17.24 -30.96
CA ARG A 620 -21.36 18.11 -29.76
C ARG A 620 -22.79 18.57 -29.45
N ASN A 621 -23.51 19.10 -30.44
CA ASN A 621 -24.87 19.57 -30.23
C ASN A 621 -25.80 18.42 -29.83
N PHE A 622 -25.64 17.23 -30.43
CA PHE A 622 -26.44 16.07 -30.04
C PHE A 622 -26.17 15.61 -28.60
N LEU A 623 -24.91 15.63 -28.17
CA LEU A 623 -24.54 15.31 -26.78
C LEU A 623 -25.21 16.28 -25.80
N ILE A 624 -25.05 17.58 -26.02
CA ILE A 624 -25.54 18.65 -25.12
C ILE A 624 -27.06 18.74 -25.11
N GLU A 625 -27.70 18.68 -26.28
CA GLU A 625 -29.15 18.93 -26.39
C GLU A 625 -30.00 17.68 -26.14
N LYS A 626 -29.44 16.46 -26.28
CA LYS A 626 -30.22 15.21 -26.24
C LYS A 626 -29.68 14.19 -25.24
N ILE A 627 -28.39 13.85 -25.29
CA ILE A 627 -27.84 12.76 -24.45
C ILE A 627 -27.73 13.20 -22.99
N LEU A 628 -27.08 14.32 -22.69
CA LEU A 628 -26.92 14.78 -21.30
C LEU A 628 -28.28 14.98 -20.61
N PRO A 629 -29.26 15.71 -21.20
CA PRO A 629 -30.59 15.84 -20.58
C PRO A 629 -31.32 14.49 -20.44
N GLY A 630 -31.08 13.54 -21.35
CA GLY A 630 -31.68 12.20 -21.27
C GLY A 630 -31.10 11.33 -20.16
N LEU A 631 -29.86 11.58 -19.74
CA LEU A 631 -29.21 10.89 -18.62
C LEU A 631 -29.57 11.49 -17.25
N ALA A 632 -30.33 12.59 -17.20
CA ALA A 632 -30.79 13.24 -15.96
C ALA A 632 -32.14 12.68 -15.46
N PHE A 633 -32.25 11.36 -15.28
CA PHE A 633 -33.46 10.76 -14.72
C PHE A 633 -33.46 10.81 -13.17
N PRO A 634 -34.62 11.01 -12.52
CA PRO A 634 -34.68 11.14 -11.06
C PRO A 634 -34.44 9.80 -10.37
N LEU A 635 -33.73 9.80 -9.23
CA LEU A 635 -33.47 8.59 -8.45
C LEU A 635 -34.75 7.84 -8.05
N SER A 636 -35.83 8.57 -7.79
CA SER A 636 -37.14 7.98 -7.45
C SER A 636 -37.71 7.09 -8.57
N ALA A 637 -37.31 7.29 -9.83
CA ALA A 637 -37.73 6.43 -10.93
C ALA A 637 -37.23 4.99 -10.76
N ARG A 638 -36.10 4.78 -10.05
CA ARG A 638 -35.54 3.44 -9.79
C ARG A 638 -36.50 2.52 -9.05
N ILE A 639 -37.45 3.06 -8.29
CA ILE A 639 -38.47 2.28 -7.57
C ILE A 639 -39.36 1.49 -8.55
N GLY A 640 -39.63 2.07 -9.73
CA GLY A 640 -40.47 1.45 -10.76
C GLY A 640 -39.72 0.50 -11.70
N TRP A 641 -38.38 0.44 -11.63
CA TRP A 641 -37.58 -0.37 -12.55
C TRP A 641 -37.55 -1.83 -12.08
N GLU A 642 -38.57 -2.58 -12.47
CA GLU A 642 -38.67 -3.99 -12.11
C GLU A 642 -37.48 -4.80 -12.65
N ASN A 643 -36.98 -5.72 -11.82
CA ASN A 643 -35.89 -6.64 -12.15
C ASN A 643 -34.58 -5.95 -12.59
N SER A 644 -34.34 -4.71 -12.16
CA SER A 644 -33.10 -4.00 -12.50
C SER A 644 -31.89 -4.43 -11.69
N TYR A 645 -32.09 -4.92 -10.46
CA TYR A 645 -31.01 -5.29 -9.52
C TYR A 645 -29.87 -4.24 -9.52
N PHE A 646 -28.62 -4.69 -9.63
CA PHE A 646 -27.40 -3.87 -9.71
C PHE A 646 -27.04 -3.46 -11.17
N ILE A 647 -27.89 -3.75 -12.15
CA ILE A 647 -27.58 -3.50 -13.58
C ILE A 647 -27.32 -2.00 -13.83
N PRO A 648 -28.20 -1.06 -13.43
CA PRO A 648 -27.95 0.37 -13.68
C PRO A 648 -26.68 0.89 -13.00
N GLU A 649 -26.37 0.38 -11.80
CA GLU A 649 -25.17 0.72 -11.03
C GLU A 649 -23.87 0.16 -11.65
N CYS A 650 -23.97 -0.74 -12.64
CA CYS A 650 -22.87 -1.15 -13.50
C CYS A 650 -22.85 -0.41 -14.84
N ILE A 651 -23.99 -0.35 -15.54
CA ILE A 651 -24.04 0.13 -16.92
C ILE A 651 -23.94 1.66 -17.01
N VAL A 652 -24.60 2.41 -16.12
CA VAL A 652 -24.56 3.88 -16.16
C VAL A 652 -23.14 4.41 -15.93
N PRO A 653 -22.34 3.89 -14.97
CA PRO A 653 -20.93 4.23 -14.87
C PRO A 653 -20.13 4.01 -16.15
N LEU A 654 -20.33 2.88 -16.84
CA LEU A 654 -19.67 2.60 -18.13
C LEU A 654 -20.06 3.65 -19.18
N LEU A 655 -21.33 4.05 -19.25
CA LEU A 655 -21.78 5.11 -20.18
C LEU A 655 -21.07 6.44 -19.89
N TYR A 656 -20.95 6.85 -18.63
CA TYR A 656 -20.22 8.06 -18.26
C TYR A 656 -18.73 7.93 -18.58
N GLU A 657 -18.10 6.76 -18.34
CA GLU A 657 -16.71 6.52 -18.75
C GLU A 657 -16.48 6.76 -20.24
N ARG A 658 -17.39 6.25 -21.10
CA ARG A 658 -17.32 6.47 -22.55
C ARG A 658 -17.52 7.94 -22.91
N LEU A 659 -18.44 8.64 -22.25
CA LEU A 659 -18.65 10.07 -22.45
C LEU A 659 -17.42 10.89 -22.07
N ILE A 660 -16.80 10.62 -20.91
CA ILE A 660 -15.61 11.34 -20.45
C ILE A 660 -14.49 11.22 -21.48
N LYS A 661 -14.17 9.99 -21.90
CA LYS A 661 -13.13 9.74 -22.92
C LYS A 661 -13.44 10.46 -24.24
N LEU A 662 -14.71 10.48 -24.67
CA LEU A 662 -15.12 11.21 -25.86
C LEU A 662 -14.93 12.73 -25.73
N TYR A 663 -15.31 13.32 -24.60
CA TYR A 663 -15.13 14.74 -24.35
C TYR A 663 -13.65 15.13 -24.31
N LEU A 664 -12.83 14.38 -23.58
CA LEU A 664 -11.39 14.67 -23.46
C LEU A 664 -10.66 14.50 -24.79
N ASP A 665 -10.89 13.40 -25.52
CA ASP A 665 -10.15 13.08 -26.73
C ASP A 665 -10.58 13.91 -27.96
N CYS A 666 -11.89 14.16 -28.11
CA CYS A 666 -12.44 14.73 -29.36
C CYS A 666 -13.13 16.08 -29.19
N LEU A 667 -13.62 16.42 -28.00
CA LEU A 667 -14.41 17.64 -27.76
C LEU A 667 -13.92 18.42 -26.52
N PRO A 668 -12.60 18.67 -26.35
CA PRO A 668 -12.06 19.23 -25.10
C PRO A 668 -12.67 20.60 -24.76
N SER A 669 -12.97 21.41 -25.78
CA SER A 669 -13.63 22.72 -25.63
C SER A 669 -15.06 22.69 -25.05
N ALA A 670 -15.66 21.51 -24.93
CA ALA A 670 -17.00 21.30 -24.38
C ALA A 670 -16.99 20.41 -23.13
N ALA A 671 -15.82 20.08 -22.58
CA ALA A 671 -15.69 19.21 -21.42
C ALA A 671 -16.37 19.78 -20.15
N ASN A 672 -16.42 21.11 -20.03
CA ASN A 672 -17.15 21.81 -18.97
C ASN A 672 -18.65 21.46 -18.95
N GLU A 673 -19.28 21.26 -20.12
CA GLU A 673 -20.71 20.93 -20.21
C GLU A 673 -21.05 19.60 -19.54
N LEU A 674 -20.10 18.64 -19.56
CA LEU A 674 -20.25 17.35 -18.88
C LEU A 674 -20.15 17.52 -17.36
N LEU A 675 -19.19 18.30 -16.87
CA LEU A 675 -19.07 18.59 -15.44
C LEU A 675 -20.29 19.36 -14.92
N ASP A 676 -20.75 20.38 -15.66
CA ASP A 676 -21.96 21.15 -15.33
C ASP A 676 -23.21 20.25 -15.28
N HIS A 677 -23.29 19.23 -16.13
CA HIS A 677 -24.37 18.24 -16.10
C HIS A 677 -24.29 17.37 -14.84
N ILE A 678 -23.11 16.86 -14.49
CA ILE A 678 -22.90 16.05 -13.29
C ILE A 678 -23.24 16.87 -12.04
N ASP A 679 -22.78 18.12 -11.98
CA ASP A 679 -23.02 19.03 -10.86
C ASP A 679 -24.52 19.29 -10.64
N ARG A 680 -25.26 19.56 -11.72
CA ARG A 680 -26.73 19.76 -11.69
C ARG A 680 -27.50 18.51 -11.25
N ALA A 681 -27.00 17.32 -11.56
CA ALA A 681 -27.65 16.05 -11.26
C ALA A 681 -27.09 15.36 -9.99
N PHE A 682 -26.15 16.00 -9.29
CA PHE A 682 -25.43 15.47 -8.13
C PHE A 682 -26.38 15.09 -6.98
N ASP A 683 -27.30 15.98 -6.61
CA ASP A 683 -28.24 15.78 -5.49
C ASP A 683 -29.24 14.64 -5.78
N THR A 684 -29.39 14.27 -7.05
CA THR A 684 -30.20 13.12 -7.49
C THR A 684 -29.35 11.89 -7.80
N GLN A 685 -28.06 11.91 -7.46
CA GLN A 685 -27.11 10.82 -7.67
C GLN A 685 -27.06 10.31 -9.12
N LEU A 686 -27.25 11.19 -10.10
CA LEU A 686 -27.37 10.82 -11.53
C LEU A 686 -28.43 9.75 -11.80
N GLY A 687 -29.44 9.65 -10.92
CA GLY A 687 -30.52 8.68 -11.02
C GLY A 687 -30.17 7.25 -10.60
N ILE A 688 -29.00 7.00 -10.03
CA ILE A 688 -28.53 5.65 -9.63
C ILE A 688 -28.18 5.56 -8.14
N TYR A 689 -28.15 4.33 -7.59
CA TYR A 689 -27.81 4.14 -6.19
C TYR A 689 -26.35 4.49 -5.87
N ASN A 690 -26.08 4.59 -4.57
CA ASN A 690 -24.86 5.15 -3.99
C ASN A 690 -23.57 4.55 -4.59
N GLU A 691 -23.52 3.24 -4.78
CA GLU A 691 -22.36 2.51 -5.31
C GLU A 691 -22.07 2.91 -6.77
N GLY A 692 -23.10 2.94 -7.61
CA GLY A 692 -22.97 3.36 -9.01
C GLY A 692 -22.60 4.84 -9.13
N PHE A 693 -23.21 5.70 -8.31
CA PHE A 693 -22.93 7.14 -8.32
C PHE A 693 -21.47 7.44 -7.96
N ARG A 694 -20.96 6.82 -6.89
CA ARG A 694 -19.55 6.94 -6.48
C ARG A 694 -18.58 6.43 -7.54
N ARG A 695 -18.91 5.33 -8.24
CA ARG A 695 -18.12 4.84 -9.40
C ARG A 695 -18.04 5.87 -10.52
N VAL A 696 -19.13 6.59 -10.82
CA VAL A 696 -19.11 7.68 -11.81
C VAL A 696 -18.15 8.78 -11.36
N LEU A 697 -18.29 9.28 -10.12
CA LEU A 697 -17.46 10.37 -9.60
C LEU A 697 -15.97 10.02 -9.58
N LEU A 698 -15.62 8.79 -9.19
CA LEU A 698 -14.25 8.29 -9.25
C LEU A 698 -13.72 8.28 -10.68
N SER A 699 -14.49 7.77 -11.63
CA SER A 699 -14.09 7.69 -13.04
C SER A 699 -13.92 9.08 -13.66
N VAL A 700 -14.88 9.99 -13.46
CA VAL A 700 -14.82 11.40 -13.88
C VAL A 700 -13.57 12.04 -13.33
N SER A 701 -13.38 11.98 -12.02
CA SER A 701 -12.30 12.71 -11.35
C SER A 701 -10.92 12.21 -11.77
N THR A 702 -10.78 10.88 -11.88
CA THR A 702 -9.50 10.26 -12.26
C THR A 702 -9.12 10.55 -13.71
N GLN A 703 -10.07 10.53 -14.64
CA GLN A 703 -9.79 10.78 -16.05
C GLN A 703 -9.52 12.26 -16.32
N PHE A 704 -10.32 13.18 -15.75
CA PHE A 704 -10.07 14.61 -15.90
C PHE A 704 -8.74 15.03 -15.25
N ALA A 705 -8.41 14.51 -14.07
CA ALA A 705 -7.15 14.85 -13.40
C ALA A 705 -5.90 14.42 -14.20
N LYS A 706 -5.98 13.41 -15.07
CA LYS A 706 -4.84 12.99 -15.92
C LYS A 706 -4.50 14.00 -17.02
N GLU A 707 -5.44 14.85 -17.40
CA GLU A 707 -5.28 15.80 -18.50
C GLU A 707 -4.68 17.13 -18.04
N ASN A 708 -4.04 17.84 -18.96
CA ASN A 708 -3.63 19.23 -18.74
C ASN A 708 -4.84 20.14 -18.92
N LEU A 709 -5.66 20.25 -17.87
CA LEU A 709 -6.85 21.08 -17.85
C LEU A 709 -6.51 22.57 -17.82
N ASP A 710 -7.40 23.42 -18.34
CA ASP A 710 -7.31 24.86 -18.13
C ASP A 710 -7.77 25.25 -16.71
N GLU A 711 -7.46 26.48 -16.31
CA GLU A 711 -7.75 26.97 -14.95
C GLU A 711 -9.25 26.88 -14.58
N PRO A 712 -10.21 27.31 -15.43
CA PRO A 712 -11.62 27.20 -15.11
C PRO A 712 -12.11 25.76 -14.92
N LEU A 713 -11.68 24.83 -15.79
CA LEU A 713 -12.08 23.44 -15.69
C LEU A 713 -11.44 22.73 -14.49
N THR A 714 -10.23 23.15 -14.12
CA THR A 714 -9.55 22.70 -12.89
C THR A 714 -10.34 23.12 -11.64
N GLU A 715 -10.83 24.36 -11.58
CA GLU A 715 -11.68 24.83 -10.47
C GLU A 715 -13.00 24.06 -10.39
N GLN A 716 -13.69 23.86 -11.51
CA GLN A 716 -14.94 23.07 -11.56
C GLN A 716 -14.74 21.63 -11.07
N LEU A 717 -13.63 20.99 -11.48
CA LEU A 717 -13.29 19.65 -11.02
C LEU A 717 -13.01 19.60 -9.52
N LEU A 718 -12.30 20.61 -9.00
CA LEU A 718 -11.99 20.70 -7.58
C LEU A 718 -13.26 20.89 -6.74
N ASP A 719 -14.22 21.71 -7.18
CA ASP A 719 -15.52 21.88 -6.54
C ASP A 719 -16.30 20.56 -6.50
N LEU A 720 -16.30 19.78 -7.59
CA LEU A 720 -16.90 18.46 -7.64
C LEU A 720 -16.24 17.49 -6.65
N LEU A 721 -14.91 17.51 -6.53
CA LEU A 721 -14.17 16.69 -5.56
C LEU A 721 -14.56 17.04 -4.11
N PHE A 722 -14.72 18.33 -3.79
CA PHE A 722 -15.18 18.75 -2.47
C PHE A 722 -16.59 18.22 -2.17
N ARG A 723 -17.54 18.35 -3.10
CA ARG A 723 -18.89 17.79 -2.96
C ARG A 723 -18.86 16.27 -2.82
N TRP A 724 -18.04 15.57 -3.60
CA TRP A 724 -17.90 14.12 -3.52
C TRP A 724 -17.35 13.68 -2.16
N LYS A 725 -16.30 14.34 -1.66
CA LYS A 725 -15.73 14.08 -0.33
C LYS A 725 -16.78 14.23 0.77
N GLU A 726 -17.53 15.33 0.80
CA GLU A 726 -18.58 15.58 1.79
C GLU A 726 -19.70 14.54 1.71
N TYR A 727 -20.11 14.18 0.49
CA TYR A 727 -21.11 13.14 0.25
C TYR A 727 -20.65 11.79 0.78
N VAL A 728 -19.41 11.36 0.48
CA VAL A 728 -18.85 10.07 0.93
C VAL A 728 -18.75 10.02 2.45
N GLN A 729 -18.22 11.06 3.08
CA GLN A 729 -18.08 11.13 4.53
C GLN A 729 -19.44 11.09 5.27
N SER A 730 -20.50 11.56 4.63
CA SER A 730 -21.84 11.62 5.23
C SER A 730 -22.70 10.39 4.96
N ASN A 731 -22.41 9.63 3.89
CA ASN A 731 -23.31 8.58 3.39
C ASN A 731 -22.68 7.17 3.34
N VAL A 732 -21.37 7.03 3.54
CA VAL A 732 -20.68 5.72 3.48
C VAL A 732 -20.19 5.32 4.87
N GLU A 733 -20.94 4.42 5.50
CA GLU A 733 -20.61 3.87 6.83
C GLU A 733 -19.69 2.63 6.76
N ASN A 734 -19.73 1.90 5.63
CA ASN A 734 -18.93 0.69 5.46
C ASN A 734 -17.46 1.06 5.25
N ARG A 735 -16.62 0.77 6.24
CA ARG A 735 -15.17 1.09 6.20
C ARG A 735 -14.41 0.38 5.07
N TYR A 736 -14.89 -0.78 4.61
CA TYR A 736 -14.31 -1.47 3.46
C TYR A 736 -14.51 -0.71 2.14
N GLU A 737 -15.49 0.21 2.09
CA GLU A 737 -15.75 1.06 0.93
C GLU A 737 -15.26 2.49 1.15
N LEU A 738 -15.48 3.05 2.36
CA LEU A 738 -15.09 4.41 2.72
C LEU A 738 -13.57 4.62 2.63
N ILE A 739 -12.78 3.67 3.15
CA ILE A 739 -11.32 3.83 3.23
C ILE A 739 -10.68 3.87 1.84
N PRO A 740 -10.90 2.91 0.92
CA PRO A 740 -10.38 2.99 -0.44
C PRO A 740 -10.78 4.30 -1.14
N GLU A 741 -12.02 4.74 -0.96
CA GLU A 741 -12.52 5.93 -1.64
C GLU A 741 -11.84 7.21 -1.16
N LEU A 742 -11.69 7.39 0.15
CA LEU A 742 -10.93 8.51 0.71
C LEU A 742 -9.44 8.45 0.29
N LEU A 743 -8.85 7.25 0.22
CA LEU A 743 -7.47 7.08 -0.25
C LEU A 743 -7.31 7.48 -1.73
N HIS A 744 -8.29 7.19 -2.58
CA HIS A 744 -8.30 7.62 -3.98
C HIS A 744 -8.40 9.14 -4.13
N MET A 745 -9.09 9.84 -3.23
CA MET A 745 -9.21 11.29 -3.27
C MET A 745 -7.88 12.01 -2.99
N ILE A 746 -7.01 11.45 -2.14
CA ILE A 746 -5.78 12.12 -1.68
C ILE A 746 -4.86 12.51 -2.86
N PRO A 747 -4.48 11.61 -3.78
CA PRO A 747 -3.69 11.99 -4.95
C PRO A 747 -4.39 13.02 -5.84
N LEU A 748 -5.72 12.93 -6.01
CA LEU A 748 -6.48 13.87 -6.84
C LEU A 748 -6.45 15.30 -6.27
N PHE A 749 -6.71 15.48 -4.97
CA PHE A 749 -6.60 16.79 -4.32
C PHE A 749 -5.18 17.34 -4.38
N THR A 750 -4.16 16.49 -4.19
CA THR A 750 -2.75 16.93 -4.31
C THR A 750 -2.43 17.42 -5.71
N GLN A 751 -2.87 16.69 -6.74
CA GLN A 751 -2.61 17.03 -8.14
C GLN A 751 -3.28 18.35 -8.54
N LEU A 752 -4.48 18.64 -8.02
CA LEU A 752 -5.21 19.89 -8.25
C LEU A 752 -4.77 21.02 -7.30
N GLY A 753 -3.66 20.87 -6.57
CA GLY A 753 -3.06 21.95 -5.76
C GLY A 753 -3.65 22.13 -4.35
N ALA A 754 -4.50 21.21 -3.88
CA ALA A 754 -5.18 21.27 -2.58
C ALA A 754 -4.51 20.38 -1.51
N ALA A 755 -3.19 20.49 -1.34
CA ALA A 755 -2.40 19.61 -0.48
C ALA A 755 -2.80 19.64 1.01
N GLU A 756 -3.29 20.77 1.53
CA GLU A 756 -3.81 20.82 2.91
C GLU A 756 -5.04 19.92 3.09
N GLU A 757 -5.90 19.88 2.07
CA GLU A 757 -7.10 19.04 2.11
C GLU A 757 -6.73 17.56 1.98
N SER A 758 -5.75 17.23 1.13
CA SER A 758 -5.17 15.88 1.07
C SER A 758 -4.73 15.37 2.45
N LEU A 759 -4.07 16.22 3.26
CA LEU A 759 -3.66 15.86 4.61
C LEU A 759 -4.86 15.67 5.55
N ARG A 760 -5.90 16.51 5.46
CA ARG A 760 -7.13 16.36 6.25
C ARG A 760 -7.88 15.08 5.91
N ILE A 761 -7.94 14.72 4.63
CA ILE A 761 -8.55 13.45 4.19
C ILE A 761 -7.77 12.27 4.76
N TYR A 762 -6.43 12.30 4.73
CA TYR A 762 -5.61 11.26 5.33
C TYR A 762 -5.83 11.15 6.85
N GLN A 763 -5.94 12.27 7.56
CA GLN A 763 -6.32 12.28 8.97
C GLN A 763 -7.71 11.67 9.21
N GLY A 764 -8.66 11.93 8.31
CA GLY A 764 -9.98 11.30 8.29
C GLY A 764 -9.89 9.78 8.11
N VAL A 765 -9.06 9.29 7.18
CA VAL A 765 -8.77 7.86 6.97
C VAL A 765 -8.24 7.23 8.26
N LEU A 766 -7.29 7.88 8.94
CA LEU A 766 -6.78 7.40 10.22
C LEU A 766 -7.89 7.34 11.27
N ALA A 767 -8.71 8.39 11.41
CA ALA A 767 -9.78 8.44 12.39
C ALA A 767 -10.81 7.32 12.19
N VAL A 768 -11.26 7.08 10.94
CA VAL A 768 -12.32 6.12 10.62
C VAL A 768 -11.82 4.68 10.44
N SER A 769 -10.52 4.47 10.21
CA SER A 769 -9.94 3.12 10.13
C SER A 769 -9.85 2.41 11.49
N MET A 770 -9.91 3.16 12.59
CA MET A 770 -9.89 2.59 13.95
C MET A 770 -11.28 2.12 14.35
N GLY A 771 -11.56 0.83 14.26
CA GLY A 771 -12.81 0.28 14.77
C GLY A 771 -12.80 -1.23 14.88
N PRO A 772 -13.73 -1.79 15.67
CA PRO A 772 -13.81 -3.22 15.95
C PRO A 772 -13.90 -4.07 14.67
N SER A 773 -13.30 -5.27 14.67
CA SER A 773 -13.56 -6.31 13.66
C SER A 773 -14.88 -7.07 13.88
N TRP A 774 -15.55 -6.79 15.00
CA TRP A 774 -16.75 -7.43 15.52
C TRP A 774 -17.91 -6.46 15.40
N TYR A 775 -19.13 -6.99 15.33
CA TYR A 775 -20.35 -6.19 15.24
C TYR A 775 -20.40 -5.18 16.39
N LYS A 776 -20.79 -3.92 16.12
CA LYS A 776 -20.83 -2.83 17.11
C LYS A 776 -21.63 -3.26 18.37
N GLU A 777 -22.62 -4.11 18.17
CA GLU A 777 -23.50 -4.72 19.16
C GLU A 777 -22.79 -5.67 20.13
N ASP A 778 -21.86 -6.52 19.66
CA ASP A 778 -21.18 -7.53 20.50
C ASP A 778 -20.29 -6.87 21.56
N GLN A 779 -19.91 -5.60 21.39
CA GLN A 779 -19.18 -4.84 22.41
C GLN A 779 -19.94 -4.74 23.73
N SER A 780 -21.27 -4.75 23.68
CA SER A 780 -22.12 -4.72 24.86
C SER A 780 -22.01 -6.02 25.68
N SER A 781 -21.65 -7.13 25.03
CA SER A 781 -21.47 -8.42 25.70
C SER A 781 -20.32 -8.41 26.69
N LEU A 782 -19.34 -7.50 26.55
CA LEU A 782 -18.25 -7.34 27.53
C LEU A 782 -18.79 -6.98 28.91
N MET A 783 -19.82 -6.14 28.99
CA MET A 783 -20.40 -5.73 30.27
C MET A 783 -21.05 -6.93 30.98
N SER A 784 -21.89 -7.66 30.25
CA SER A 784 -22.57 -8.86 30.76
C SER A 784 -21.58 -10.01 31.02
N GLY A 785 -20.55 -10.15 30.19
CA GLY A 785 -19.48 -11.15 30.31
C GLY A 785 -18.57 -10.91 31.51
N ALA A 786 -18.16 -9.65 31.75
CA ALA A 786 -17.41 -9.26 32.94
C ALA A 786 -18.23 -9.53 34.21
N LEU A 787 -19.51 -9.16 34.20
CA LEU A 787 -20.41 -9.49 35.30
C LEU A 787 -20.51 -11.01 35.49
N LYS A 788 -20.64 -11.80 34.42
CA LYS A 788 -20.67 -13.26 34.49
C LYS A 788 -19.40 -13.87 35.07
N ALA A 789 -18.23 -13.33 34.74
CA ALA A 789 -16.95 -13.82 35.23
C ALA A 789 -16.76 -13.61 36.74
N LEU A 790 -17.41 -12.61 37.33
CA LEU A 790 -17.38 -12.39 38.78
C LEU A 790 -18.11 -13.52 39.54
N PRO A 791 -17.64 -13.91 40.73
CA PRO A 791 -18.38 -14.81 41.62
C PRO A 791 -19.83 -14.31 41.89
N PRO A 792 -20.81 -15.21 42.08
CA PRO A 792 -22.20 -14.82 42.38
C PRO A 792 -22.36 -13.96 43.64
N ASP A 793 -21.43 -14.08 44.57
CA ASP A 793 -21.36 -13.42 45.86
C ASP A 793 -20.43 -12.19 45.87
N ALA A 794 -19.81 -11.88 44.72
CA ALA A 794 -19.02 -10.67 44.59
C ALA A 794 -19.89 -9.41 44.77
N ASP A 795 -19.39 -8.46 45.55
CA ASP A 795 -20.06 -7.17 45.77
C ASP A 795 -19.96 -6.31 44.50
N VAL A 796 -21.09 -6.11 43.83
CA VAL A 796 -21.20 -5.29 42.62
C VAL A 796 -22.16 -4.16 42.93
N SER A 797 -21.66 -2.92 42.83
CA SER A 797 -22.47 -1.73 43.14
C SER A 797 -23.73 -1.63 42.29
N ASP A 798 -24.81 -1.10 42.90
CA ASP A 798 -26.07 -0.82 42.19
C ASP A 798 -25.86 0.12 40.99
N ALA A 799 -25.00 1.11 41.13
CA ALA A 799 -24.68 2.06 40.05
C ALA A 799 -24.09 1.35 38.82
N ALA A 800 -23.20 0.37 39.03
CA ALA A 800 -22.63 -0.40 37.92
C ALA A 800 -23.71 -1.22 37.21
N LEU A 801 -24.59 -1.89 37.95
CA LEU A 801 -25.68 -2.70 37.37
C LEU A 801 -26.71 -1.82 36.63
N GLN A 802 -27.01 -0.63 37.17
CA GLN A 802 -27.84 0.37 36.50
C GLN A 802 -27.19 0.88 35.20
N GLN A 803 -25.87 1.07 35.18
CA GLN A 803 -25.16 1.50 33.98
C GLN A 803 -25.21 0.44 32.88
N ILE A 804 -25.04 -0.85 33.23
CA ILE A 804 -25.16 -1.96 32.26
C ILE A 804 -26.58 -1.99 31.69
N ALA A 805 -27.60 -1.90 32.55
CA ALA A 805 -29.00 -1.80 32.15
C ALA A 805 -29.26 -0.62 31.19
N ALA A 806 -28.80 0.59 31.55
CA ALA A 806 -29.00 1.79 30.75
C ALA A 806 -28.32 1.69 29.37
N ASN A 807 -27.08 1.19 29.31
CA ASN A 807 -26.35 1.02 28.06
C ASN A 807 -27.04 0.01 27.13
N LEU A 808 -27.53 -1.12 27.66
CA LEU A 808 -28.26 -2.12 26.89
C LEU A 808 -29.64 -1.62 26.41
N GLU A 809 -30.33 -0.79 27.20
CA GLU A 809 -31.58 -0.15 26.78
C GLU A 809 -31.35 0.88 25.67
N HIS A 810 -30.35 1.75 25.82
CA HIS A 810 -29.99 2.72 24.79
C HIS A 810 -29.64 2.03 23.46
N ALA A 811 -28.83 0.98 23.52
CA ALA A 811 -28.45 0.16 22.36
C ALA A 811 -29.66 -0.50 21.64
N SER A 812 -30.81 -0.64 22.31
CA SER A 812 -32.02 -1.25 21.72
C SER A 812 -32.82 -0.28 20.85
N GLY A 813 -32.61 1.03 20.98
CA GLY A 813 -33.39 2.06 20.28
C GLY A 813 -32.87 2.44 18.88
N GLU A 814 -31.59 2.17 18.59
CA GLU A 814 -30.90 2.79 17.43
C GLU A 814 -30.33 1.81 16.39
N MET A 815 -30.40 0.48 16.59
CA MET A 815 -29.51 -0.43 15.84
C MET A 815 -30.16 -1.48 14.93
N THR A 816 -29.48 -1.76 13.82
CA THR A 816 -29.86 -2.67 12.72
C THR A 816 -29.95 -4.15 13.13
N PHE A 817 -29.34 -4.55 14.26
CA PHE A 817 -29.30 -5.95 14.72
C PHE A 817 -29.79 -6.15 16.17
N GLN A 818 -31.05 -5.78 16.44
CA GLN A 818 -31.73 -5.91 17.74
C GLN A 818 -31.61 -7.31 18.41
N ARG A 819 -31.34 -8.37 17.65
CA ARG A 819 -31.22 -9.75 18.16
C ARG A 819 -30.04 -9.93 19.14
N TYR A 820 -28.89 -9.30 18.88
CA TYR A 820 -27.69 -9.44 19.72
C TYR A 820 -27.87 -8.72 21.06
N VAL A 821 -28.33 -7.46 21.03
CA VAL A 821 -28.64 -6.68 22.23
C VAL A 821 -29.70 -7.38 23.09
N ARG A 822 -30.72 -7.99 22.46
CA ARG A 822 -31.73 -8.79 23.17
C ARG A 822 -31.13 -10.02 23.86
N ALA A 823 -30.19 -10.71 23.22
CA ALA A 823 -29.50 -11.84 23.83
C ALA A 823 -28.69 -11.40 25.07
N ASP A 824 -28.00 -10.26 24.99
CA ASP A 824 -27.23 -9.72 26.11
C ASP A 824 -28.08 -9.17 27.25
N LYS A 825 -29.24 -8.58 26.95
CA LYS A 825 -30.25 -8.30 27.99
C LYS A 825 -30.67 -9.56 28.72
N GLY A 826 -30.90 -10.65 27.99
CA GLY A 826 -31.19 -11.97 28.57
C GLY A 826 -30.05 -12.47 29.47
N ASN A 827 -28.80 -12.34 29.02
CA ASN A 827 -27.62 -12.69 29.82
C ASN A 827 -27.56 -11.85 31.11
N PHE A 828 -27.75 -10.53 31.00
CA PHE A 828 -27.74 -9.62 32.16
C PHE A 828 -28.82 -9.95 33.18
N ILE A 829 -30.05 -10.24 32.74
CA ILE A 829 -31.15 -10.70 33.61
C ILE A 829 -30.76 -12.01 34.32
N GLY A 830 -30.16 -12.96 33.59
CA GLY A 830 -29.63 -14.19 34.17
C GLY A 830 -28.60 -13.93 35.26
N GLU A 831 -27.73 -12.94 35.07
CA GLU A 831 -26.70 -12.54 36.03
C GLU A 831 -27.26 -11.82 37.27
N LEU A 832 -28.36 -11.07 37.15
CA LEU A 832 -29.10 -10.54 38.30
C LEU A 832 -29.72 -11.67 39.12
N CYS A 833 -30.34 -12.65 38.46
CA CYS A 833 -30.90 -13.84 39.11
C CYS A 833 -29.83 -14.68 39.82
N ARG A 834 -28.66 -14.88 39.18
CA ARG A 834 -27.51 -15.61 39.78
C ARG A 834 -27.05 -14.96 41.09
N ARG A 835 -27.22 -13.64 41.22
CA ARG A 835 -26.90 -12.82 42.40
C ARG A 835 -28.06 -12.64 43.38
N LYS A 836 -29.13 -13.42 43.23
CA LYS A 836 -30.35 -13.35 44.05
C LYS A 836 -31.10 -12.00 43.99
N ARG A 837 -30.84 -11.18 42.96
CA ARG A 837 -31.52 -9.91 42.70
C ARG A 837 -32.79 -10.09 41.86
N TYR A 838 -33.70 -10.94 42.33
CA TYR A 838 -34.86 -11.36 41.56
C TYR A 838 -35.82 -10.20 41.25
N ALA A 839 -36.01 -9.27 42.20
CA ALA A 839 -36.89 -8.12 42.01
C ALA A 839 -36.39 -7.17 40.92
N ASP A 840 -35.07 -6.92 40.88
CA ASP A 840 -34.45 -6.07 39.86
C ASP A 840 -34.46 -6.74 38.48
N ALA A 841 -34.23 -8.07 38.44
CA ALA A 841 -34.34 -8.86 37.21
C ALA A 841 -35.75 -8.78 36.59
N VAL A 842 -36.80 -8.90 37.42
CA VAL A 842 -38.19 -8.78 36.97
C VAL A 842 -38.51 -7.35 36.54
N SER A 843 -38.04 -6.35 37.29
CA SER A 843 -38.28 -4.93 36.97
C SER A 843 -37.59 -4.49 35.68
N TYR A 844 -36.40 -5.04 35.38
CA TYR A 844 -35.71 -4.78 34.13
C TYR A 844 -36.35 -5.52 32.94
N LEU A 845 -36.85 -6.74 33.14
CA LEU A 845 -37.57 -7.50 32.10
C LEU A 845 -38.94 -6.87 31.77
N TYR A 846 -39.61 -6.30 32.78
CA TYR A 846 -40.91 -5.64 32.68
C TYR A 846 -40.83 -4.24 33.29
N PRO A 847 -40.23 -3.26 32.58
CA PRO A 847 -40.18 -1.89 33.07
C PRO A 847 -41.61 -1.41 33.33
N SER A 848 -41.87 -1.01 34.57
CA SER A 848 -43.20 -0.64 35.06
C SER A 848 -43.66 0.66 34.37
N GLY A 849 -44.17 0.56 33.15
CA GLY A 849 -44.51 1.75 32.33
C GLY A 849 -45.10 1.49 30.94
N GLN A 850 -45.49 0.27 30.58
CA GLN A 850 -46.40 0.02 29.46
C GLN A 850 -47.60 -0.80 29.94
N GLY A 851 -48.49 -0.11 30.64
CA GLY A 851 -49.88 -0.48 30.88
C GLY A 851 -50.76 0.68 30.44
#